data_AF-A0A6N6RNV9-F1
#
_entry.id   AF-A0A6N6RNV9-F1
#
_cell.length_a   1.000
_cell.length_b   1.000
_cell.length_c   1.000
_cell.angle_alpha   90.00
_cell.angle_beta   90.00
_cell.angle_gamma   90.00
#
_symmetry.space_group_name_H-M   'P 1'
#
loop_
_entity.id
_entity.type
_entity.pdbx_description
1 polymer ?
#
loop_
_entity_poly.entity_id
_entity_poly.type
_entity_poly.pdbx_seq_one_letter_code
_entity_poly.pdbx_strand_id
1 'polypeptide(L)'
;MFRLFKLFRLFILITLTACDQASVVNNQEADKVTIQKLNTISGVVVANNVAGALVHVYAVDDNGEVGQLLNASEVVTNDDGSYRIEIPGYRGQVLVIAKGGSYKDEATGLAIDLADTELRAVTEVTEVTENGNEEENIAVITPLTELSTQLMGSDLSSSNVEKVNTEIAKVFFGTANPDLITKTSPTIAQDAPSTDDTPANAEIKKNSTNYNLILSGLSSLAKGGNPVKALEKIKEEITMNNGDLSNDFKEDLIEGGMTVLDSQGIDVDLENNTILNVTEEFKEEVKAKVASDFFARKLPELIEVKPGNINAFELLISEQLSNIFDFKFFIVSNNGSQQETSGVQISTSALTNAALMVELTDKETGTSKNEYVNFIIVETVKEFTYNIGNVNSNGLIPLQISQTSGDDVETVLNNMSKRTIEIVEINQQTFLRVLQDGIAVLAVRSQADSDVTFANFSFNVIEDRNDILDIEWSFDGDRLISDYRSNENFSLFYEINEVEFGGLDVVDRGPLSLDDTLSFYYVNRDGIRLTNKVSSDLFSIVQRTSLKDFNQRDKETLSADSFESVLDLNFQEDNVAYYASLLEDSDAFASFSDLQAFIETADQSMGAFKVVQQASVSGEDTLIETETFNRIINLTFDSNSLTNYKDEIVLKEMIPSIDALQTLIISVDNSLDAIAKVKGYALGNISEISVADFDAILHLAYFDPALLPHYQTALQINGDFGDIAALERLLLNVNQEQALLASANGMIASAPLMLSDWFDGQLISAFVEENLDAYNREIIERQPLDNFAAIVVLVDEVNDSVSAINKMNQAAIASDTTELTLNDFEKVLHLENFDVENFDAYLQAIASQEAIKNTAALNSILLSMNDTQGLLAIINEIDEESPLGLVQWQANGAVEDVRDGDYLAAYNVEAIKRKPLSSMDDIQRLVNDVNISVTAFSKIQNAAGGDTTAIATSDFTDILHLEHFDSKNEAAYLVAIGNASSVNNVNALSALFLATNQAQNILALVNAITEQVQMDLTQWQADALLINLQTTASHLDTYNSEAMLRQPFADITALQGMIGDVNASVAALNKVSNLAGGNTSALTEDDFAAILHLNHFEAVNITSYQEAIGAESLVVGLAALDALLLLTNQQQVLLSAVNAIDDNTPLELSDWQVDMLLSDVMAEPNLSHYNSEAQLRQPINDLAELQLLISDVNASVVAFNKIQTAAGGDTSDLTVAEFDAILHLKNNSANFSEYLSAIELVSTLDDLAALQSVIDSVDASV
;
A
#
# COMPACT_ATOMS: atom_id res chain seq x y z
N MET A 1 17.37 40.39 -9.75
CA MET A 1 17.67 41.33 -10.86
C MET A 1 17.75 40.50 -12.13
N PHE A 2 17.10 40.71 -13.27
CA PHE A 2 16.19 41.70 -13.85
C PHE A 2 15.34 40.91 -14.88
N ARG A 3 14.01 40.83 -14.76
CA ARG A 3 13.00 41.67 -15.45
C ARG A 3 12.84 41.44 -16.97
N LEU A 4 11.62 40.97 -17.31
CA LEU A 4 10.63 41.65 -18.18
C LEU A 4 10.89 41.66 -19.71
N PHE A 5 10.01 41.00 -20.50
CA PHE A 5 8.88 41.68 -21.17
C PHE A 5 7.93 40.72 -21.92
N LYS A 6 6.65 40.85 -21.57
CA LYS A 6 5.42 40.60 -22.33
C LYS A 6 5.50 40.96 -23.83
N LEU A 7 4.70 40.31 -24.68
CA LEU A 7 3.35 40.75 -25.13
C LEU A 7 3.00 40.15 -26.51
N PHE A 8 1.98 39.29 -26.62
CA PHE A 8 0.70 39.55 -27.31
C PHE A 8 -0.12 38.24 -27.47
N ARG A 9 -1.32 38.23 -26.89
CA ARG A 9 -2.43 37.29 -27.16
C ARG A 9 -3.48 38.07 -27.97
N LEU A 10 -4.11 37.47 -28.99
CA LEU A 10 -5.56 37.52 -29.19
C LEU A 10 -6.03 36.60 -30.35
N PHE A 11 -6.96 35.69 -30.01
CA PHE A 11 -8.08 35.12 -30.80
C PHE A 11 -7.85 34.52 -32.21
N ILE A 12 -8.21 33.24 -32.36
CA ILE A 12 -9.48 32.81 -33.01
C ILE A 12 -9.84 31.39 -32.54
N LEU A 13 -11.13 31.22 -32.27
CA LEU A 13 -11.89 30.04 -31.82
C LEU A 13 -12.81 29.64 -33.00
N ILE A 14 -13.32 28.40 -32.99
CA ILE A 14 -14.61 27.95 -33.60
C ILE A 14 -14.58 27.28 -34.99
N THR A 15 -14.60 25.93 -34.92
CA THR A 15 -15.53 24.93 -35.51
C THR A 15 -15.76 24.72 -37.01
N LEU A 16 -15.98 23.43 -37.31
CA LEU A 16 -16.95 22.79 -38.23
C LEU A 16 -16.29 21.89 -39.29
N THR A 17 -16.45 20.58 -39.04
CA THR A 17 -17.05 19.56 -39.91
C THR A 17 -16.90 19.67 -41.44
N ALA A 18 -16.74 18.46 -42.00
CA ALA A 18 -17.24 18.00 -43.29
C ALA A 18 -16.17 17.78 -44.37
N CYS A 19 -16.04 16.48 -44.67
CA CYS A 19 -16.26 15.90 -45.99
C CYS A 19 -15.17 16.00 -47.06
N ASP A 20 -14.93 14.80 -47.61
CA ASP A 20 -14.55 14.48 -48.96
C ASP A 20 -13.10 14.63 -49.43
N GLN A 21 -12.47 13.46 -49.44
CA GLN A 21 -12.15 12.67 -50.63
C GLN A 21 -10.99 13.06 -51.55
N ALA A 22 -10.35 11.96 -51.94
CA ALA A 22 -9.52 11.74 -53.13
C ALA A 22 -8.20 12.49 -53.10
N SER A 23 -7.08 11.80 -53.08
CA SER A 23 -6.53 11.08 -54.24
C SER A 23 -5.14 10.60 -53.81
N VAL A 24 -4.57 9.47 -54.23
CA VAL A 24 -4.83 8.59 -55.35
C VAL A 24 -4.00 7.34 -55.09
N VAL A 25 -4.58 6.19 -55.46
CA VAL A 25 -3.96 5.03 -56.09
C VAL A 25 -2.44 5.15 -56.27
N ASN A 26 -1.69 4.17 -55.76
CA ASN A 26 -0.72 3.45 -56.59
C ASN A 26 -0.05 2.35 -55.74
N ASN A 27 -0.73 1.20 -55.62
CA ASN A 27 -0.04 -0.01 -56.04
C ASN A 27 -0.06 0.02 -57.58
N GLN A 28 0.91 0.71 -58.18
CA GLN A 28 1.71 -0.01 -59.16
C GLN A 28 2.57 -0.91 -58.29
N GLU A 29 2.40 -2.21 -58.42
CA GLU A 29 3.45 -3.16 -58.11
C GLU A 29 4.69 -2.76 -58.92
N ALA A 30 5.48 -1.88 -58.31
CA ALA A 30 6.87 -2.23 -58.10
C ALA A 30 6.86 -3.57 -57.36
N ASP A 31 7.52 -4.57 -57.92
CA ASP A 31 7.99 -5.77 -57.24
C ASP A 31 8.20 -5.47 -55.76
N LYS A 32 7.22 -5.86 -54.95
CA LYS A 32 7.09 -5.35 -53.58
C LYS A 32 8.04 -6.16 -52.74
N VAL A 33 9.27 -5.66 -52.64
CA VAL A 33 10.26 -6.04 -51.63
C VAL A 33 9.50 -6.33 -50.34
N THR A 34 9.41 -7.59 -49.97
CA THR A 34 8.91 -7.99 -48.65
C THR A 34 9.84 -7.34 -47.65
N ILE A 35 9.44 -6.20 -47.08
CA ILE A 35 10.10 -5.65 -45.89
C ILE A 35 9.69 -6.61 -44.77
N GLN A 36 10.43 -7.72 -44.61
CA GLN A 36 10.37 -8.48 -43.37
C GLN A 36 10.61 -7.47 -42.24
N LYS A 37 9.64 -7.32 -41.35
CA LYS A 37 9.83 -6.54 -40.13
C LYS A 37 10.86 -7.31 -39.30
N LEU A 38 12.09 -6.81 -39.29
CA LEU A 38 13.18 -7.43 -38.53
C LEU A 38 12.87 -7.30 -37.04
N ASN A 39 13.15 -8.34 -36.27
CA ASN A 39 13.19 -8.21 -34.82
C ASN A 39 14.41 -7.36 -34.47
N THR A 40 14.25 -6.50 -33.46
CA THR A 40 15.38 -5.75 -32.90
C THR A 40 15.67 -6.28 -31.51
N ILE A 41 16.93 -6.62 -31.26
CA ILE A 41 17.45 -6.84 -29.91
C ILE A 41 18.31 -5.65 -29.53
N SER A 42 17.96 -5.02 -28.41
CA SER A 42 18.71 -3.89 -27.84
C SER A 42 19.18 -4.25 -26.44
N GLY A 43 20.28 -3.65 -26.01
CA GLY A 43 20.77 -3.85 -24.65
C GLY A 43 22.01 -3.03 -24.36
N VAL A 44 22.59 -3.30 -23.19
CA VAL A 44 23.85 -2.71 -22.74
C VAL A 44 24.78 -3.81 -22.27
N VAL A 45 26.07 -3.68 -22.57
CA VAL A 45 27.13 -4.53 -22.02
C VAL A 45 27.79 -3.78 -20.87
N VAL A 46 27.54 -4.21 -19.64
CA VAL A 46 27.90 -3.44 -18.44
C VAL A 46 28.75 -4.25 -17.48
N ALA A 47 30.01 -3.83 -17.41
CA ALA A 47 30.90 -3.94 -16.26
C ALA A 47 31.43 -2.52 -15.93
N ASN A 48 30.57 -1.50 -16.08
CA ASN A 48 30.85 -0.06 -16.28
C ASN A 48 31.00 0.39 -17.75
N ASN A 49 30.02 0.05 -18.60
CA ASN A 49 29.94 0.44 -20.01
C ASN A 49 31.11 -0.10 -20.87
N VAL A 50 31.02 -1.37 -21.27
CA VAL A 50 32.05 -2.00 -22.10
C VAL A 50 31.96 -1.43 -23.52
N ALA A 51 32.93 -0.60 -23.89
CA ALA A 51 33.01 0.03 -25.21
C ALA A 51 33.79 -0.85 -26.21
N GLY A 52 33.30 -0.92 -27.45
CA GLY A 52 33.98 -1.61 -28.55
C GLY A 52 33.96 -3.15 -28.50
N ALA A 53 33.06 -3.77 -27.74
CA ALA A 53 32.86 -5.21 -27.74
C ALA A 53 32.02 -5.65 -28.94
N LEU A 54 32.40 -6.75 -29.60
CA LEU A 54 31.65 -7.34 -30.71
C LEU A 54 30.50 -8.19 -30.18
N VAL A 55 29.27 -7.97 -30.63
CA VAL A 55 28.07 -8.65 -30.12
C VAL A 55 27.47 -9.59 -31.17
N HIS A 56 27.29 -10.86 -30.80
CA HIS A 56 26.69 -11.91 -31.63
C HIS A 56 25.45 -12.53 -30.96
N VAL A 57 24.41 -12.80 -31.74
CA VAL A 57 23.16 -13.45 -31.32
C VAL A 57 23.04 -14.80 -32.02
N TYR A 58 22.96 -15.88 -31.26
CA TYR A 58 22.74 -17.23 -31.78
C TYR A 58 21.34 -17.72 -31.41
N ALA A 59 20.67 -18.41 -32.34
CA ALA A 59 19.46 -19.15 -32.03
C ALA A 59 19.76 -20.27 -31.03
N VAL A 60 18.81 -20.57 -30.14
CA VAL A 60 18.87 -21.72 -29.23
C VAL A 60 17.64 -22.58 -29.48
N ASP A 61 17.85 -23.87 -29.74
CA ASP A 61 16.75 -24.79 -30.03
C ASP A 61 16.00 -25.23 -28.75
N ASP A 62 14.90 -25.98 -28.93
CA ASP A 62 14.07 -26.46 -27.82
C ASP A 62 14.82 -27.41 -26.85
N ASN A 63 15.93 -28.02 -27.30
CA ASN A 63 16.77 -28.89 -26.47
C ASN A 63 17.86 -28.12 -25.72
N GLY A 64 17.97 -26.80 -25.94
CA GLY A 64 18.98 -25.95 -25.35
C GLY A 64 20.34 -25.97 -26.07
N GLU A 65 20.41 -26.47 -27.30
CA GLU A 65 21.63 -26.45 -28.11
C GLU A 65 21.77 -25.14 -28.90
N VAL A 66 23.01 -24.63 -29.03
CA VAL A 66 23.31 -23.39 -29.77
C VAL A 66 23.27 -23.67 -31.27
N GLY A 67 22.38 -22.97 -31.98
CA GLY A 67 22.15 -23.06 -33.41
C GLY A 67 22.89 -21.99 -34.23
N GLN A 68 22.23 -21.49 -35.28
CA GLN A 68 22.84 -20.55 -36.23
C GLN A 68 22.99 -19.12 -35.67
N LEU A 69 23.99 -18.38 -36.17
CA LEU A 69 24.14 -16.94 -35.94
C LEU A 69 22.99 -16.18 -36.65
N LEU A 70 22.33 -15.28 -35.94
CA LEU A 70 21.17 -14.51 -36.42
C LEU A 70 21.52 -13.08 -36.89
N ASN A 71 22.70 -12.57 -36.53
CA ASN A 71 23.15 -11.23 -36.96
C ASN A 71 23.30 -11.16 -38.48
N ALA A 72 22.70 -10.15 -39.12
CA ALA A 72 22.91 -9.83 -40.53
C ALA A 72 24.19 -8.99 -40.79
N SER A 73 24.73 -8.34 -39.76
CA SER A 73 25.91 -7.46 -39.83
C SER A 73 26.67 -7.44 -38.49
N GLU A 74 27.96 -7.06 -38.53
CA GLU A 74 28.76 -6.85 -37.32
C GLU A 74 28.25 -5.66 -36.52
N VAL A 75 28.07 -5.85 -35.20
CA VAL A 75 27.64 -4.79 -34.28
C VAL A 75 28.63 -4.72 -33.13
N VAL A 76 29.12 -3.51 -32.86
CA VAL A 76 30.01 -3.20 -31.73
C VAL A 76 29.29 -2.31 -30.73
N THR A 77 29.60 -2.44 -29.45
CA THR A 77 29.05 -1.58 -28.40
C THR A 77 29.58 -0.14 -28.50
N ASN A 78 28.70 0.82 -28.21
CA ASN A 78 29.03 2.25 -28.09
C ASN A 78 29.86 2.54 -26.83
N ASP A 79 30.32 3.79 -26.67
CA ASP A 79 31.11 4.24 -25.50
C ASP A 79 30.34 4.08 -24.17
N ASP A 80 29.00 4.10 -24.20
CA ASP A 80 28.11 3.84 -23.06
C ASP A 80 27.75 2.36 -22.90
N GLY A 81 28.39 1.47 -23.67
CA GLY A 81 28.14 0.03 -23.67
C GLY A 81 26.86 -0.40 -24.38
N SER A 82 26.06 0.53 -24.92
CA SER A 82 24.81 0.20 -25.62
C SER A 82 25.05 -0.45 -26.98
N TYR A 83 24.13 -1.32 -27.39
CA TYR A 83 24.10 -1.93 -28.71
C TYR A 83 22.66 -2.17 -29.18
N ARG A 84 22.49 -2.25 -30.51
CA ARG A 84 21.21 -2.57 -31.17
C ARG A 84 21.51 -3.45 -32.38
N ILE A 85 20.89 -4.63 -32.44
CA ILE A 85 21.07 -5.62 -33.51
C ILE A 85 19.72 -5.91 -34.16
N GLU A 86 19.70 -5.91 -35.48
CA GLU A 86 18.55 -6.36 -36.26
C GLU A 86 18.76 -7.84 -36.65
N ILE A 87 17.77 -8.67 -36.34
CA ILE A 87 17.75 -10.11 -36.65
C ILE A 87 16.50 -10.46 -37.47
N PRO A 88 16.52 -11.56 -38.25
CA PRO A 88 15.32 -12.07 -38.94
C PRO A 88 14.16 -12.33 -37.96
N GLY A 89 12.94 -12.45 -38.49
CA GLY A 89 11.78 -12.88 -37.69
C GLY A 89 12.07 -14.21 -36.97
N TYR A 90 12.23 -14.13 -35.65
CA TYR A 90 12.64 -15.26 -34.81
C TYR A 90 11.86 -15.24 -33.50
N ARG A 91 11.34 -16.40 -33.08
CA ARG A 91 10.66 -16.58 -31.80
C ARG A 91 11.33 -17.72 -31.04
N GLY A 92 11.73 -17.45 -29.81
CA GLY A 92 12.36 -18.44 -28.94
C GLY A 92 13.58 -17.88 -28.22
N GLN A 93 14.36 -18.76 -27.59
CA GLN A 93 15.55 -18.34 -26.86
C GLN A 93 16.70 -18.00 -27.79
N VAL A 94 17.51 -17.03 -27.35
CA VAL A 94 18.76 -16.65 -28.00
C VAL A 94 19.89 -16.57 -27.00
N LEU A 95 21.08 -16.96 -27.43
CA LEU A 95 22.34 -16.73 -26.73
C LEU A 95 23.00 -15.48 -27.32
N VAL A 96 23.14 -14.44 -26.51
CA VAL A 96 23.84 -13.21 -26.87
C VAL A 96 25.24 -13.23 -26.25
N ILE A 97 26.27 -13.03 -27.08
CA ILE A 97 27.67 -13.06 -26.69
C ILE A 97 28.32 -11.73 -27.04
N ALA A 98 28.82 -11.01 -26.03
CA ALA A 98 29.70 -9.87 -26.21
C ALA A 98 31.17 -10.30 -26.02
N LYS A 99 32.02 -10.03 -27.01
CA LYS A 99 33.43 -10.44 -27.02
C LYS A 99 34.37 -9.25 -27.22
N GLY A 100 35.39 -9.15 -26.39
CA GLY A 100 36.37 -8.06 -26.48
C GLY A 100 35.88 -6.75 -25.86
N GLY A 101 36.40 -5.63 -26.36
CA GLY A 101 36.12 -4.29 -25.84
C GLY A 101 36.94 -3.95 -24.59
N SER A 102 36.67 -2.79 -24.00
CA SER A 102 37.29 -2.36 -22.76
C SER A 102 36.34 -1.47 -21.95
N TYR A 103 36.53 -1.43 -20.63
CA TYR A 103 35.76 -0.55 -19.74
C TYR A 103 36.67 0.06 -18.68
N LYS A 104 36.23 1.15 -18.03
CA LYS A 104 36.92 1.72 -16.85
C LYS A 104 36.32 1.08 -15.60
N ASP A 105 37.08 0.30 -14.85
CA ASP A 105 36.61 -0.34 -13.62
C ASP A 105 36.30 0.71 -12.54
N GLU A 106 35.10 0.67 -11.95
CA GLU A 106 34.64 1.71 -11.01
C GLU A 106 35.35 1.66 -9.65
N ALA A 107 35.80 0.48 -9.19
CA ALA A 107 36.50 0.36 -7.91
C ALA A 107 37.97 0.81 -7.99
N THR A 108 38.63 0.57 -9.12
CA THR A 108 40.07 0.81 -9.28
C THR A 108 40.40 1.98 -10.21
N GLY A 109 39.46 2.42 -11.05
CA GLY A 109 39.64 3.42 -12.10
C GLY A 109 40.51 2.98 -13.28
N LEU A 110 40.89 1.69 -13.33
CA LEU A 110 41.71 1.11 -14.39
C LEU A 110 40.90 0.87 -15.67
N ALA A 111 41.50 1.13 -16.84
CA ALA A 111 40.95 0.67 -18.11
C ALA A 111 41.23 -0.84 -18.28
N ILE A 112 40.21 -1.67 -18.08
CA ILE A 112 40.26 -3.13 -18.21
C ILE A 112 40.01 -3.52 -19.67
N ASP A 113 40.99 -4.19 -20.28
CA ASP A 113 40.89 -4.74 -21.63
C ASP A 113 40.31 -6.17 -21.58
N LEU A 114 39.27 -6.41 -22.38
CA LEU A 114 38.55 -7.67 -22.46
C LEU A 114 38.85 -8.46 -23.74
N ALA A 115 39.89 -8.12 -24.52
CA ALA A 115 40.19 -8.68 -25.84
C ALA A 115 39.86 -10.18 -26.09
N ASP A 116 40.18 -11.08 -25.14
CA ASP A 116 39.92 -12.53 -25.26
C ASP A 116 38.76 -13.04 -24.36
N THR A 117 37.95 -12.14 -23.80
CA THR A 117 36.89 -12.43 -22.83
C THR A 117 35.52 -12.36 -23.47
N GLU A 118 34.66 -13.30 -23.11
CA GLU A 118 33.27 -13.35 -23.54
C GLU A 118 32.37 -13.14 -22.32
N LEU A 119 31.40 -12.23 -22.44
CA LEU A 119 30.29 -12.07 -21.51
C LEU A 119 29.01 -12.47 -22.24
N ARG A 120 28.21 -13.33 -21.61
CA ARG A 120 27.03 -13.92 -22.25
C ARG A 120 25.74 -13.62 -21.52
N ALA A 121 24.64 -13.64 -22.25
CA ALA A 121 23.29 -13.63 -21.69
C ALA A 121 22.40 -14.55 -22.53
N VAL A 122 21.45 -15.21 -21.87
CA VAL A 122 20.43 -16.03 -22.54
C VAL A 122 19.07 -15.43 -22.22
N THR A 123 18.32 -15.04 -23.24
CA THR A 123 17.02 -14.38 -23.10
C THR A 123 16.04 -14.89 -24.15
N GLU A 124 14.74 -14.67 -23.94
CA GLU A 124 13.68 -15.01 -24.89
C GLU A 124 13.38 -13.83 -25.81
N VAL A 125 13.22 -14.11 -27.10
CA VAL A 125 12.84 -13.16 -28.13
C VAL A 125 11.39 -13.42 -28.55
N THR A 126 10.56 -12.38 -28.51
CA THR A 126 9.23 -12.36 -29.10
C THR A 126 9.30 -11.84 -30.53
N GLU A 127 8.60 -12.52 -31.45
CA GLU A 127 8.53 -12.13 -32.85
C GLU A 127 7.60 -10.94 -33.03
N VAL A 128 8.06 -9.91 -33.74
CA VAL A 128 7.26 -8.73 -34.02
C VAL A 128 6.24 -9.06 -35.13
N THR A 129 4.98 -9.23 -34.77
CA THR A 129 3.89 -9.45 -35.75
C THR A 129 3.52 -8.16 -36.51
N GLU A 130 2.99 -8.30 -37.73
CA GLU A 130 2.71 -7.19 -38.67
C GLU A 130 1.81 -6.06 -38.10
N ASN A 131 1.03 -6.34 -37.04
CA ASN A 131 0.12 -5.38 -36.37
C ASN A 131 0.49 -5.08 -34.91
N GLY A 132 1.62 -5.61 -34.39
CA GLY A 132 2.07 -5.38 -33.02
C GLY A 132 2.86 -4.07 -32.88
N ASN A 133 2.72 -3.41 -31.71
CA ASN A 133 3.69 -2.39 -31.27
C ASN A 133 5.10 -3.01 -31.35
N GLU A 134 6.13 -2.22 -31.68
CA GLU A 134 7.52 -2.70 -31.61
C GLU A 134 7.81 -3.14 -30.16
N GLU A 135 7.70 -4.43 -29.86
CA GLU A 135 8.23 -4.98 -28.62
C GLU A 135 9.75 -4.92 -28.72
N GLU A 136 10.36 -4.05 -27.92
CA GLU A 136 11.81 -4.00 -27.80
C GLU A 136 12.28 -5.27 -27.08
N ASN A 137 12.89 -6.19 -27.81
CA ASN A 137 13.55 -7.34 -27.19
C ASN A 137 14.80 -6.85 -26.47
N ILE A 138 14.87 -7.03 -25.15
CA ILE A 138 15.97 -6.54 -24.32
C ILE A 138 16.90 -7.69 -23.94
N ALA A 139 18.20 -7.49 -24.14
CA ALA A 139 19.26 -8.39 -23.70
C ALA A 139 20.39 -7.61 -23.04
N VAL A 140 20.29 -7.39 -21.73
CA VAL A 140 21.37 -6.82 -20.91
C VAL A 140 22.45 -7.89 -20.72
N ILE A 141 23.72 -7.51 -20.89
CA ILE A 141 24.88 -8.40 -20.72
C ILE A 141 25.74 -7.84 -19.58
N THR A 142 25.87 -8.58 -18.49
CA THR A 142 26.67 -8.20 -17.31
C THR A 142 27.49 -9.38 -16.80
N PRO A 143 28.41 -9.17 -15.85
CA PRO A 143 29.03 -10.26 -15.12
C PRO A 143 28.01 -11.23 -14.48
N LEU A 144 26.83 -10.76 -14.05
CA LEU A 144 25.79 -11.64 -13.50
C LEU A 144 25.11 -12.50 -14.57
N THR A 145 24.87 -11.97 -15.78
CA THR A 145 24.30 -12.77 -16.87
C THR A 145 25.28 -13.82 -17.36
N GLU A 146 26.57 -13.51 -17.33
CA GLU A 146 27.65 -14.47 -17.60
C GLU A 146 27.67 -15.57 -16.53
N LEU A 147 27.56 -15.21 -15.23
CA LEU A 147 27.45 -16.18 -14.14
C LEU A 147 26.24 -17.10 -14.32
N SER A 148 25.06 -16.54 -14.62
CA SER A 148 23.85 -17.30 -14.97
C SER A 148 24.11 -18.28 -16.11
N THR A 149 24.74 -17.82 -17.20
CA THR A 149 25.05 -18.66 -18.37
C THR A 149 26.02 -19.79 -18.00
N GLN A 150 27.03 -19.53 -17.16
CA GLN A 150 27.97 -20.55 -16.68
C GLN A 150 27.32 -21.61 -15.77
N LEU A 151 26.26 -21.24 -15.05
CA LEU A 151 25.49 -22.14 -14.19
C LEU A 151 24.46 -22.95 -14.98
N MET A 152 23.93 -22.41 -16.09
CA MET A 152 23.08 -23.14 -17.05
C MET A 152 23.86 -24.29 -17.72
N GLY A 153 25.17 -24.12 -17.93
CA GLY A 153 26.02 -25.16 -18.52
C GLY A 153 25.71 -25.38 -20.00
N SER A 154 25.49 -26.63 -20.41
CA SER A 154 25.15 -26.97 -21.80
C SER A 154 23.65 -27.01 -22.09
N ASP A 155 22.79 -26.82 -21.08
CA ASP A 155 21.33 -26.86 -21.21
C ASP A 155 20.80 -25.43 -21.22
N LEU A 156 20.61 -24.86 -22.42
CA LEU A 156 20.05 -23.53 -22.60
C LEU A 156 18.54 -23.58 -22.90
N SER A 157 17.81 -24.59 -22.43
CA SER A 157 16.35 -24.70 -22.62
C SER A 157 15.56 -23.70 -21.76
N SER A 158 14.35 -23.32 -22.17
CA SER A 158 13.61 -22.21 -21.53
C SER A 158 13.34 -22.50 -20.05
N SER A 159 13.09 -23.77 -19.73
CA SER A 159 12.88 -24.21 -18.36
C SER A 159 14.14 -24.09 -17.49
N ASN A 160 15.33 -24.38 -18.02
CA ASN A 160 16.57 -24.25 -17.26
C ASN A 160 16.99 -22.78 -17.14
N VAL A 161 16.80 -22.00 -18.20
CA VAL A 161 17.10 -20.55 -18.20
C VAL A 161 16.25 -19.81 -17.20
N GLU A 162 14.92 -20.06 -17.19
CA GLU A 162 14.01 -19.47 -16.20
C GLU A 162 14.43 -19.87 -14.77
N LYS A 163 14.72 -21.15 -14.53
CA LYS A 163 15.16 -21.65 -13.23
C LYS A 163 16.43 -20.95 -12.74
N VAL A 164 17.50 -20.95 -13.53
CA VAL A 164 18.81 -20.39 -13.12
C VAL A 164 18.72 -18.88 -12.92
N ASN A 165 18.05 -18.15 -13.81
CA ASN A 165 17.86 -16.70 -13.64
C ASN A 165 17.01 -16.37 -12.41
N THR A 166 15.98 -17.17 -12.09
CA THR A 166 15.23 -17.03 -10.84
C THR A 166 16.09 -17.31 -9.60
N GLU A 167 16.98 -18.31 -9.63
CA GLU A 167 17.89 -18.60 -8.52
C GLU A 167 18.90 -17.45 -8.31
N ILE A 168 19.50 -16.93 -9.38
CA ILE A 168 20.44 -15.80 -9.30
C ILE A 168 19.74 -14.51 -8.87
N ALA A 169 18.51 -14.25 -9.33
CA ALA A 169 17.71 -13.13 -8.86
C ALA A 169 17.43 -13.22 -7.35
N LYS A 170 17.18 -14.42 -6.81
CA LYS A 170 16.99 -14.61 -5.36
C LYS A 170 18.26 -14.32 -4.57
N VAL A 171 19.41 -14.80 -5.05
CA VAL A 171 20.70 -14.61 -4.38
C VAL A 171 21.10 -13.14 -4.34
N PHE A 172 20.97 -12.40 -5.45
CA PHE A 172 21.51 -11.04 -5.55
C PHE A 172 20.47 -9.94 -5.29
N PHE A 173 19.21 -10.15 -5.64
CA PHE A 173 18.14 -9.15 -5.51
C PHE A 173 17.10 -9.52 -4.44
N GLY A 174 17.18 -10.71 -3.83
CA GLY A 174 16.20 -11.17 -2.84
C GLY A 174 14.80 -11.45 -3.39
N THR A 175 14.63 -11.49 -4.72
CA THR A 175 13.33 -11.71 -5.37
C THR A 175 13.42 -12.82 -6.42
N ALA A 176 12.29 -13.44 -6.76
CA ALA A 176 12.24 -14.53 -7.73
C ALA A 176 12.05 -14.07 -9.19
N ASN A 177 12.30 -12.79 -9.51
CA ASN A 177 12.03 -12.22 -10.83
C ASN A 177 13.23 -12.41 -11.79
N PRO A 178 13.15 -13.30 -12.79
CA PRO A 178 14.26 -13.56 -13.72
C PRO A 178 14.58 -12.37 -14.65
N ASP A 179 13.62 -11.45 -14.89
CA ASP A 179 13.83 -10.26 -15.73
C ASP A 179 14.84 -9.27 -15.12
N LEU A 180 15.06 -9.35 -13.80
CA LEU A 180 16.12 -8.57 -13.13
C LEU A 180 17.53 -8.93 -13.60
N ILE A 181 17.72 -10.12 -14.16
CA ILE A 181 19.04 -10.58 -14.62
C ILE A 181 19.33 -10.10 -16.04
N THR A 182 18.40 -10.30 -16.98
CA THR A 182 18.64 -10.14 -18.43
C THR A 182 17.91 -8.96 -19.08
N LYS A 183 16.93 -8.34 -18.42
CA LYS A 183 16.13 -7.23 -18.99
C LYS A 183 16.25 -5.90 -18.23
N THR A 184 16.82 -5.90 -17.03
CA THR A 184 17.00 -4.69 -16.22
C THR A 184 18.35 -4.05 -16.50
N SER A 185 18.35 -2.78 -16.94
CA SER A 185 19.59 -2.04 -17.16
C SER A 185 20.20 -1.56 -15.84
N PRO A 186 21.50 -1.78 -15.58
CA PRO A 186 22.18 -1.21 -14.42
C PRO A 186 22.57 0.26 -14.58
N THR A 187 22.46 0.84 -15.78
CA THR A 187 22.78 2.25 -16.02
C THR A 187 21.61 3.17 -15.64
N ILE A 188 21.86 4.15 -14.78
CA ILE A 188 20.89 5.19 -14.39
C ILE A 188 21.09 6.38 -15.34
N ALA A 189 20.12 6.70 -16.20
CA ALA A 189 20.20 7.88 -17.07
C ALA A 189 20.26 9.17 -16.24
N GLN A 190 21.38 9.92 -16.31
CA GLN A 190 21.56 11.19 -15.59
C GLN A 190 20.57 12.30 -15.99
N ASP A 191 19.85 12.15 -17.11
CA ASP A 191 18.92 13.14 -17.67
C ASP A 191 17.56 12.53 -18.08
N ALA A 192 17.02 11.53 -17.36
CA ALA A 192 15.62 11.16 -17.56
C ALA A 192 14.70 12.26 -16.95
N PRO A 193 13.97 13.05 -17.75
CA PRO A 193 12.99 13.96 -17.20
C PRO A 193 11.75 13.14 -16.88
N SER A 194 11.64 12.64 -15.65
CA SER A 194 10.34 12.20 -15.15
C SER A 194 10.06 12.93 -13.86
N THR A 195 9.42 14.08 -13.98
CA THR A 195 8.57 14.69 -12.94
C THR A 195 7.32 13.83 -12.65
N ASP A 196 7.42 12.50 -12.80
CA ASP A 196 6.31 11.56 -12.71
C ASP A 196 6.76 10.37 -11.84
N ASP A 197 6.67 10.59 -10.51
CA ASP A 197 6.88 9.60 -9.44
C ASP A 197 5.74 8.56 -9.43
N THR A 198 5.48 7.93 -10.58
CA THR A 198 4.60 6.78 -10.62
C THR A 198 5.28 5.60 -9.91
N PRO A 199 4.54 4.71 -9.24
CA PRO A 199 5.11 3.53 -8.59
C PRO A 199 5.99 2.68 -9.51
N ALA A 200 5.64 2.59 -10.80
CA ALA A 200 6.41 1.84 -11.79
C ALA A 200 7.80 2.48 -12.09
N ASN A 201 7.88 3.81 -12.21
CA ASN A 201 9.16 4.51 -12.43
C ASN A 201 10.07 4.44 -11.20
N ALA A 202 9.49 4.49 -9.99
CA ALA A 202 10.24 4.32 -8.75
C ALA A 202 10.83 2.92 -8.62
N GLU A 203 10.08 1.88 -9.01
CA GLU A 203 10.55 0.50 -9.01
C GLU A 203 11.67 0.26 -10.05
N ILE A 204 11.56 0.82 -11.25
CA ILE A 204 12.62 0.75 -12.28
C ILE A 204 13.91 1.41 -11.78
N LYS A 205 13.81 2.62 -11.19
CA LYS A 205 14.97 3.34 -10.64
C LYS A 205 15.62 2.57 -9.49
N LYS A 206 14.81 2.00 -8.59
CA LYS A 206 15.28 1.14 -7.50
C LYS A 206 16.00 -0.10 -8.03
N ASN A 207 15.41 -0.83 -8.96
CA ASN A 207 16.00 -2.04 -9.52
C ASN A 207 17.31 -1.74 -10.27
N SER A 208 17.39 -0.63 -11.00
CA SER A 208 18.62 -0.17 -11.67
C SER A 208 19.71 0.19 -10.66
N THR A 209 19.35 0.92 -9.59
CA THR A 209 20.28 1.29 -8.49
C THR A 209 20.80 0.05 -7.76
N ASN A 210 19.94 -0.94 -7.54
CA ASN A 210 20.29 -2.19 -6.90
C ASN A 210 21.28 -3.00 -7.74
N TYR A 211 21.01 -3.09 -9.03
CA TYR A 211 21.91 -3.75 -9.97
C TYR A 211 23.28 -3.06 -9.98
N ASN A 212 23.29 -1.72 -10.03
CA ASN A 212 24.53 -0.93 -10.00
C ASN A 212 25.35 -1.17 -8.71
N LEU A 213 24.69 -1.23 -7.54
CA LEU A 213 25.36 -1.57 -6.27
C LEU A 213 26.05 -2.93 -6.34
N ILE A 214 25.37 -3.95 -6.89
CA ILE A 214 25.91 -5.29 -7.01
C ILE A 214 27.13 -5.29 -7.95
N LEU A 215 27.04 -4.67 -9.13
CA LEU A 215 28.16 -4.61 -10.07
C LEU A 215 29.35 -3.83 -9.49
N SER A 216 29.10 -2.73 -8.78
CA SER A 216 30.12 -1.97 -8.05
C SER A 216 30.84 -2.80 -6.99
N GLY A 217 30.09 -3.63 -6.25
CA GLY A 217 30.66 -4.60 -5.33
C GLY A 217 31.54 -5.65 -6.04
N LEU A 218 31.08 -6.16 -7.19
CA LEU A 218 31.83 -7.13 -7.99
C LEU A 218 33.13 -6.53 -8.53
N SER A 219 33.10 -5.26 -8.96
CA SER A 219 34.28 -4.50 -9.37
C SER A 219 35.30 -4.40 -8.22
N SER A 220 34.84 -4.09 -7.00
CA SER A 220 35.70 -4.06 -5.80
C SER A 220 36.36 -5.42 -5.52
N LEU A 221 35.60 -6.52 -5.63
CA LEU A 221 36.12 -7.87 -5.46
C LEU A 221 37.11 -8.29 -6.55
N ALA A 222 36.92 -7.82 -7.78
CA ALA A 222 37.80 -8.12 -8.92
C ALA A 222 39.18 -7.47 -8.78
N LYS A 223 39.32 -6.39 -8.00
CA LYS A 223 40.60 -5.70 -7.70
C LYS A 223 41.36 -5.30 -8.97
N GLY A 224 40.65 -4.82 -9.99
CA GLY A 224 41.23 -4.42 -11.28
C GLY A 224 41.61 -5.62 -12.18
N GLY A 225 41.13 -6.81 -11.85
CA GLY A 225 41.20 -8.00 -12.70
C GLY A 225 40.00 -8.11 -13.65
N ASN A 226 40.08 -9.08 -14.56
CA ASN A 226 38.98 -9.40 -15.46
C ASN A 226 37.71 -9.83 -14.66
N PRO A 227 36.51 -9.33 -15.00
CA PRO A 227 35.30 -9.58 -14.23
C PRO A 227 34.95 -11.07 -14.13
N VAL A 228 35.29 -11.89 -15.14
CA VAL A 228 35.05 -13.34 -15.13
C VAL A 228 35.83 -14.05 -14.02
N LYS A 229 36.98 -13.52 -13.59
CA LYS A 229 37.74 -14.09 -12.46
C LYS A 229 37.02 -13.94 -11.12
N ALA A 230 36.28 -12.85 -10.93
CA ALA A 230 35.46 -12.66 -9.73
C ALA A 230 34.28 -13.66 -9.72
N LEU A 231 33.75 -14.01 -10.90
CA LEU A 231 32.65 -14.98 -11.03
C LEU A 231 33.03 -16.40 -10.59
N GLU A 232 34.27 -16.84 -10.82
CA GLU A 232 34.73 -18.16 -10.34
C GLU A 232 34.66 -18.26 -8.81
N LYS A 233 35.07 -17.20 -8.08
CA LYS A 233 34.97 -17.14 -6.63
C LYS A 233 33.51 -17.17 -6.15
N ILE A 234 32.62 -16.49 -6.87
CA ILE A 234 31.18 -16.47 -6.57
C ILE A 234 30.55 -17.84 -6.79
N LYS A 235 30.89 -18.50 -7.90
CA LYS A 235 30.42 -19.85 -8.22
C LYS A 235 30.83 -20.86 -7.14
N GLU A 236 32.06 -20.75 -6.65
CA GLU A 236 32.58 -21.51 -5.51
C GLU A 236 31.75 -21.25 -4.24
N GLU A 237 31.49 -19.98 -3.89
CA GLU A 237 30.65 -19.61 -2.74
C GLU A 237 29.21 -20.15 -2.84
N ILE A 238 28.54 -19.97 -3.97
CA ILE A 238 27.16 -20.46 -4.20
C ILE A 238 27.12 -21.99 -4.05
N THR A 239 28.12 -22.69 -4.58
CA THR A 239 28.19 -24.16 -4.50
C THR A 239 28.46 -24.63 -3.07
N MET A 240 29.32 -23.95 -2.33
CA MET A 240 29.69 -24.31 -0.96
C MET A 240 28.60 -23.99 0.07
N ASN A 241 27.76 -22.99 -0.19
CA ASN A 241 26.75 -22.49 0.74
C ASN A 241 25.31 -22.80 0.30
N ASN A 242 25.06 -23.98 -0.28
CA ASN A 242 23.72 -24.49 -0.65
C ASN A 242 22.90 -23.55 -1.56
N GLY A 243 23.54 -22.86 -2.50
CA GLY A 243 22.84 -21.99 -3.45
C GLY A 243 22.69 -20.53 -3.00
N ASP A 244 23.40 -20.09 -1.95
CA ASP A 244 23.46 -18.69 -1.49
C ASP A 244 24.93 -18.25 -1.27
N LEU A 245 25.17 -16.97 -0.94
CA LEU A 245 26.49 -16.45 -0.57
C LEU A 245 26.68 -16.47 0.97
N SER A 246 27.91 -16.62 1.44
CA SER A 246 28.23 -16.46 2.87
C SER A 246 28.03 -15.01 3.32
N ASN A 247 27.72 -14.80 4.61
CA ASN A 247 27.50 -13.45 5.15
C ASN A 247 28.76 -12.56 4.97
N ASP A 248 29.95 -13.08 5.23
CA ASP A 248 31.21 -12.36 5.04
C ASP A 248 31.37 -11.89 3.56
N PHE A 249 30.99 -12.73 2.60
CA PHE A 249 31.06 -12.37 1.18
C PHE A 249 29.99 -11.34 0.79
N LYS A 250 28.79 -11.43 1.38
CA LYS A 250 27.72 -10.43 1.19
C LYS A 250 28.13 -9.08 1.78
N GLU A 251 28.79 -9.07 2.93
CA GLU A 251 29.36 -7.89 3.58
C GLU A 251 30.39 -7.23 2.66
N ASP A 252 31.42 -7.97 2.22
CA ASP A 252 32.44 -7.47 1.29
C ASP A 252 31.84 -6.84 0.03
N LEU A 253 30.78 -7.44 -0.53
CA LEU A 253 30.11 -6.99 -1.75
C LEU A 253 29.34 -5.69 -1.52
N ILE A 254 28.58 -5.58 -0.43
CA ILE A 254 27.82 -4.36 -0.09
C ILE A 254 28.78 -3.23 0.28
N GLU A 255 29.79 -3.50 1.11
CA GLU A 255 30.78 -2.51 1.53
C GLU A 255 31.54 -1.95 0.33
N GLY A 256 32.03 -2.84 -0.54
CA GLY A 256 32.69 -2.45 -1.79
C GLY A 256 31.78 -1.62 -2.68
N GLY A 257 30.54 -2.06 -2.91
CA GLY A 257 29.59 -1.35 -3.76
C GLY A 257 29.23 0.04 -3.23
N MET A 258 28.92 0.14 -1.93
CA MET A 258 28.59 1.42 -1.30
C MET A 258 29.78 2.38 -1.32
N THR A 259 30.99 1.88 -1.08
CA THR A 259 32.22 2.70 -1.10
C THR A 259 32.45 3.30 -2.49
N VAL A 260 32.23 2.52 -3.54
CA VAL A 260 32.40 2.99 -4.92
C VAL A 260 31.32 4.00 -5.30
N LEU A 261 30.04 3.71 -5.01
CA LEU A 261 28.95 4.62 -5.31
C LEU A 261 29.03 5.95 -4.52
N ASP A 262 29.41 5.91 -3.24
CA ASP A 262 29.65 7.13 -2.44
C ASP A 262 30.80 7.97 -3.01
N SER A 263 31.84 7.33 -3.55
CA SER A 263 32.96 8.03 -4.20
C SER A 263 32.55 8.79 -5.48
N GLN A 264 31.50 8.30 -6.15
CA GLN A 264 30.84 8.94 -7.30
C GLN A 264 29.77 9.97 -6.89
N GLY A 265 29.52 10.15 -5.58
CA GLY A 265 28.47 11.03 -5.07
C GLY A 265 27.05 10.46 -5.17
N ILE A 266 26.90 9.14 -5.36
CA ILE A 266 25.63 8.44 -5.40
C ILE A 266 25.34 7.87 -4.01
N ASP A 267 24.36 8.44 -3.32
CA ASP A 267 23.91 7.94 -2.01
C ASP A 267 22.97 6.73 -2.19
N VAL A 268 23.23 5.66 -1.44
CA VAL A 268 22.48 4.40 -1.52
C VAL A 268 21.81 4.12 -0.18
N ASP A 269 20.48 4.14 -0.17
CA ASP A 269 19.68 3.75 0.99
C ASP A 269 19.41 2.23 1.00
N LEU A 270 19.93 1.52 2.02
CA LEU A 270 19.65 0.08 2.19
C LEU A 270 18.36 -0.20 2.99
N GLU A 271 17.72 0.77 3.66
CA GLU A 271 16.50 0.56 4.49
C GLU A 271 15.34 -0.03 3.67
N ASN A 272 15.28 0.27 2.38
CA ASN A 272 14.17 -0.11 1.51
C ASN A 272 14.52 -1.23 0.52
N ASN A 273 15.63 -1.94 0.71
CA ASN A 273 16.25 -2.72 -0.36
C ASN A 273 16.27 -4.24 -0.12
N THR A 274 15.91 -5.08 -1.09
CA THR A 274 15.91 -6.56 -0.96
C THR A 274 17.24 -7.23 -1.35
N ILE A 275 18.28 -6.45 -1.65
CA ILE A 275 19.58 -6.93 -2.13
C ILE A 275 20.19 -8.02 -1.24
N LEU A 276 20.81 -9.00 -1.89
CA LEU A 276 21.56 -10.14 -1.31
C LEU A 276 20.79 -11.03 -0.33
N ASN A 277 19.46 -10.89 -0.28
CA ASN A 277 18.60 -11.64 0.63
C ASN A 277 19.07 -11.57 2.10
N VAL A 278 19.58 -10.40 2.52
CA VAL A 278 20.07 -10.16 3.89
C VAL A 278 18.97 -9.62 4.80
N THR A 279 19.09 -9.86 6.10
CA THR A 279 18.16 -9.33 7.11
C THR A 279 18.35 -7.82 7.30
N GLU A 280 17.34 -7.11 7.81
CA GLU A 280 17.49 -5.68 8.17
C GLU A 280 18.62 -5.47 9.20
N GLU A 281 18.77 -6.39 10.16
CA GLU A 281 19.85 -6.35 11.15
C GLU A 281 21.24 -6.35 10.50
N PHE A 282 21.46 -7.21 9.49
CA PHE A 282 22.72 -7.26 8.76
C PHE A 282 22.96 -5.99 7.94
N LYS A 283 21.91 -5.39 7.35
CA LYS A 283 22.05 -4.12 6.63
C LYS A 283 22.44 -2.98 7.57
N GLU A 284 21.86 -2.93 8.76
CA GLU A 284 22.22 -1.93 9.77
C GLU A 284 23.66 -2.12 10.27
N GLU A 285 24.12 -3.37 10.41
CA GLU A 285 25.52 -3.68 10.75
C GLU A 285 26.48 -3.18 9.65
N VAL A 286 26.21 -3.51 8.38
CA VAL A 286 27.03 -3.07 7.24
C VAL A 286 26.97 -1.55 7.07
N LYS A 287 25.81 -0.91 7.21
CA LYS A 287 25.70 0.56 7.22
C LYS A 287 26.54 1.18 8.31
N ALA A 288 26.47 0.66 9.54
CA ALA A 288 27.26 1.17 10.65
C ALA A 288 28.76 1.03 10.36
N LYS A 289 29.18 -0.06 9.69
CA LYS A 289 30.56 -0.31 9.31
C LYS A 289 31.03 0.58 8.15
N VAL A 290 30.30 0.69 7.05
CA VAL A 290 30.60 1.61 5.92
C VAL A 290 30.59 3.07 6.37
N ALA A 291 29.68 3.43 7.28
CA ALA A 291 29.62 4.77 7.86
C ALA A 291 30.75 5.04 8.86
N SER A 292 31.56 4.05 9.26
CA SER A 292 32.72 4.28 10.13
C SER A 292 33.77 5.12 9.41
N ASP A 293 34.35 6.11 10.10
CA ASP A 293 35.42 6.94 9.54
C ASP A 293 36.64 6.11 9.12
N PHE A 294 36.85 4.90 9.66
CA PHE A 294 37.93 4.02 9.19
C PHE A 294 37.67 3.55 7.76
N PHE A 295 36.45 3.14 7.40
CA PHE A 295 36.14 2.59 6.08
C PHE A 295 35.86 3.66 5.02
N ALA A 296 35.53 4.89 5.42
CA ALA A 296 35.46 6.03 4.51
C ALA A 296 36.81 6.32 3.83
N ARG A 297 36.78 6.63 2.52
CA ARG A 297 37.98 6.92 1.72
C ARG A 297 38.82 8.04 2.35
N LYS A 298 40.15 7.89 2.41
CA LYS A 298 41.09 8.91 2.94
C LYS A 298 41.93 9.57 1.87
N LEU A 299 42.08 8.92 0.72
CA LEU A 299 42.91 9.35 -0.39
C LEU A 299 42.05 9.72 -1.61
N PRO A 300 42.48 10.70 -2.43
CA PRO A 300 41.74 11.08 -3.63
C PRO A 300 41.64 9.90 -4.61
N GLU A 301 40.54 9.84 -5.34
CA GLU A 301 40.32 8.80 -6.35
C GLU A 301 41.12 9.04 -7.62
N LEU A 302 41.16 10.30 -8.06
CA LEU A 302 41.85 10.76 -9.25
C LEU A 302 42.47 12.12 -8.94
N ILE A 303 43.79 12.26 -9.15
CA ILE A 303 44.52 13.49 -8.84
C ILE A 303 45.37 13.97 -10.02
N GLU A 304 45.42 15.29 -10.21
CA GLU A 304 46.27 15.91 -11.23
C GLU A 304 47.75 15.95 -10.80
N VAL A 305 48.64 15.55 -11.69
CA VAL A 305 50.09 15.61 -11.49
C VAL A 305 50.82 16.12 -12.73
N LYS A 306 52.00 16.71 -12.53
CA LYS A 306 52.87 17.12 -13.65
C LYS A 306 53.63 15.91 -14.23
N PRO A 307 53.93 15.91 -15.54
CA PRO A 307 54.82 14.92 -16.13
C PRO A 307 56.17 14.84 -15.39
N GLY A 308 56.64 13.63 -15.07
CA GLY A 308 57.95 13.43 -14.43
C GLY A 308 57.93 12.31 -13.39
N ASN A 309 58.52 12.57 -12.23
CA ASN A 309 58.48 11.68 -11.07
C ASN A 309 57.68 12.33 -9.94
N ILE A 310 56.77 11.57 -9.33
CA ILE A 310 55.97 12.00 -8.18
C ILE A 310 56.46 11.35 -6.89
N ASN A 311 56.15 12.00 -5.77
CA ASN A 311 56.29 11.46 -4.43
C ASN A 311 54.90 11.30 -3.83
N ALA A 312 54.40 10.06 -3.80
CA ALA A 312 53.04 9.77 -3.34
C ALA A 312 52.86 10.09 -1.84
N PHE A 313 53.92 10.00 -1.02
CA PHE A 313 53.85 10.41 0.38
C PHE A 313 53.57 11.91 0.50
N GLU A 314 54.35 12.75 -0.18
CA GLU A 314 54.17 14.21 -0.13
C GLU A 314 52.87 14.66 -0.80
N LEU A 315 52.40 13.91 -1.81
CA LEU A 315 51.21 14.26 -2.58
C LEU A 315 49.91 13.85 -1.90
N LEU A 316 49.87 12.68 -1.24
CA LEU A 316 48.63 12.05 -0.78
C LEU A 316 48.52 11.93 0.74
N ILE A 317 49.66 11.85 1.44
CA ILE A 317 49.67 11.50 2.86
C ILE A 317 49.99 12.74 3.70
N SER A 318 49.01 13.20 4.47
CA SER A 318 49.22 14.26 5.45
C SER A 318 49.91 13.73 6.71
N GLU A 319 50.49 14.63 7.50
CA GLU A 319 51.04 14.29 8.82
C GLU A 319 49.97 13.67 9.73
N GLN A 320 48.75 14.20 9.68
CA GLN A 320 47.61 13.73 10.46
C GLN A 320 47.30 12.26 10.12
N LEU A 321 47.20 11.91 8.83
CA LEU A 321 46.95 10.54 8.40
C LEU A 321 48.10 9.60 8.79
N SER A 322 49.36 10.06 8.68
CA SER A 322 50.54 9.27 9.06
C SER A 322 50.63 8.94 10.55
N ASN A 323 49.96 9.69 11.42
CA ASN A 323 49.93 9.41 12.85
C ASN A 323 49.03 8.23 13.20
N ILE A 324 47.99 7.97 12.40
CA ILE A 324 47.00 6.91 12.66
C ILE A 324 47.26 5.67 11.80
N PHE A 325 47.74 5.84 10.57
CA PHE A 325 47.88 4.74 9.61
C PHE A 325 49.34 4.47 9.22
N ASP A 326 49.65 3.19 9.02
CA ASP A 326 50.81 2.74 8.23
C ASP A 326 50.39 2.55 6.77
N PHE A 327 51.28 2.91 5.84
CA PHE A 327 50.99 2.91 4.40
C PHE A 327 51.92 1.99 3.61
N LYS A 328 51.37 1.18 2.71
CA LYS A 328 52.12 0.49 1.65
C LYS A 328 51.57 0.88 0.29
N PHE A 329 52.45 0.90 -0.72
CA PHE A 329 52.11 1.35 -2.06
C PHE A 329 52.37 0.24 -3.07
N PHE A 330 51.43 0.04 -4.00
CA PHE A 330 51.54 -0.94 -5.07
C PHE A 330 51.09 -0.30 -6.38
N ILE A 331 51.84 -0.52 -7.46
CA ILE A 331 51.40 -0.20 -8.81
C ILE A 331 50.59 -1.39 -9.31
N VAL A 332 49.34 -1.13 -9.73
CA VAL A 332 48.41 -2.15 -10.24
C VAL A 332 48.15 -1.87 -11.70
N SER A 333 48.53 -2.80 -12.58
CA SER A 333 48.30 -2.67 -14.03
C SER A 333 46.92 -3.18 -14.44
N ASN A 334 46.46 -2.80 -15.63
CA ASN A 334 45.18 -3.19 -16.24
C ASN A 334 44.86 -4.69 -16.35
N ASN A 335 45.84 -5.58 -16.13
CA ASN A 335 45.65 -7.03 -16.09
C ASN A 335 45.48 -7.58 -14.65
N GLY A 336 45.42 -6.70 -13.66
CA GLY A 336 45.31 -7.00 -12.23
C GLY A 336 46.63 -7.36 -11.53
N SER A 337 47.78 -7.24 -12.20
CA SER A 337 49.07 -7.53 -11.56
C SER A 337 49.50 -6.41 -10.61
N GLN A 338 49.94 -6.78 -9.40
CA GLN A 338 50.34 -5.84 -8.34
C GLN A 338 51.85 -5.89 -8.11
N GLN A 339 52.51 -4.73 -8.10
CA GLN A 339 53.93 -4.59 -7.79
C GLN A 339 54.13 -3.56 -6.67
N GLU A 340 54.68 -4.00 -5.54
CA GLU A 340 55.02 -3.11 -4.42
C GLU A 340 56.07 -2.05 -4.83
N THR A 341 55.90 -0.82 -4.34
CA THR A 341 56.78 0.33 -4.59
C THR A 341 57.03 1.12 -3.31
N SER A 342 58.13 1.88 -3.25
CA SER A 342 58.45 2.73 -2.09
C SER A 342 57.61 4.01 -1.98
N GLY A 343 56.68 4.27 -2.89
CA GLY A 343 55.87 5.50 -2.92
C GLY A 343 56.63 6.76 -3.40
N VAL A 344 57.96 6.72 -3.41
CA VAL A 344 58.85 7.85 -3.74
C VAL A 344 59.43 7.68 -5.15
N GLN A 345 59.50 8.77 -5.93
CA GLN A 345 60.04 8.81 -7.31
C GLN A 345 59.31 7.88 -8.29
N ILE A 346 57.98 7.78 -8.19
CA ILE A 346 57.17 7.02 -9.15
C ILE A 346 57.10 7.81 -10.45
N SER A 347 57.54 7.21 -11.57
CA SER A 347 57.42 7.86 -12.88
C SER A 347 55.95 7.94 -13.30
N THR A 348 55.48 9.11 -13.72
CA THR A 348 54.11 9.29 -14.23
C THR A 348 53.82 8.43 -15.47
N SER A 349 54.85 8.04 -16.23
CA SER A 349 54.71 7.11 -17.35
C SER A 349 54.33 5.69 -16.93
N ALA A 350 54.68 5.28 -15.71
CA ALA A 350 54.29 3.98 -15.16
C ALA A 350 52.82 3.95 -14.70
N LEU A 351 52.17 5.12 -14.61
CA LEU A 351 50.80 5.30 -14.12
C LEU A 351 49.80 5.57 -15.25
N THR A 352 50.23 5.57 -16.52
CA THR A 352 49.35 5.87 -17.66
C THR A 352 48.25 4.83 -17.87
N ASN A 353 48.52 3.55 -17.59
CA ASN A 353 47.58 2.43 -17.67
C ASN A 353 47.58 1.61 -16.36
N ALA A 354 47.87 2.27 -15.24
CA ALA A 354 48.01 1.65 -13.94
C ALA A 354 47.50 2.58 -12.82
N ALA A 355 46.98 2.00 -11.76
CA ALA A 355 46.53 2.70 -10.56
C ALA A 355 47.55 2.49 -9.45
N LEU A 356 47.64 3.43 -8.52
CA LEU A 356 48.40 3.27 -7.29
C LEU A 356 47.46 2.75 -6.21
N MET A 357 47.56 1.47 -5.86
CA MET A 357 46.88 0.92 -4.69
C MET A 357 47.69 1.27 -3.44
N VAL A 358 47.01 1.85 -2.46
CA VAL A 358 47.56 2.21 -1.16
C VAL A 358 46.86 1.36 -0.10
N GLU A 359 47.62 0.53 0.61
CA GLU A 359 47.14 -0.20 1.78
C GLU A 359 47.31 0.70 3.01
N LEU A 360 46.21 1.09 3.64
CA LEU A 360 46.16 1.82 4.90
C LEU A 360 45.93 0.82 6.02
N THR A 361 46.87 0.70 6.95
CA THR A 361 46.73 -0.16 8.14
C THR A 361 46.59 0.71 9.38
N ASP A 362 45.48 0.55 10.09
CA ASP A 362 45.25 1.21 11.36
C ASP A 362 46.26 0.74 12.41
N LYS A 363 47.00 1.68 13.00
CA LYS A 363 48.08 1.37 13.95
C LYS A 363 47.58 0.82 15.28
N GLU A 364 46.33 1.08 15.65
CA GLU A 364 45.74 0.65 16.91
C GLU A 364 45.10 -0.74 16.79
N THR A 365 44.29 -0.95 15.76
CA THR A 365 43.51 -2.18 15.56
C THR A 365 44.25 -3.22 14.71
N GLY A 366 45.21 -2.79 13.89
CA GLY A 366 45.88 -3.64 12.90
C GLY A 366 45.01 -3.97 11.68
N THR A 367 43.83 -3.37 11.55
CA THR A 367 42.93 -3.57 10.41
C THR A 367 43.49 -2.84 9.19
N SER A 368 43.47 -3.50 8.03
CA SER A 368 43.94 -2.93 6.77
C SER A 368 42.81 -2.73 5.77
N LYS A 369 42.90 -1.65 4.99
CA LYS A 369 42.03 -1.39 3.84
C LYS A 369 42.85 -0.92 2.65
N ASN A 370 42.36 -1.16 1.44
CA ASN A 370 43.03 -0.75 0.21
C ASN A 370 42.25 0.37 -0.48
N GLU A 371 42.94 1.43 -0.86
CA GLU A 371 42.38 2.52 -1.66
C GLU A 371 43.19 2.70 -2.94
N TYR A 372 42.52 2.87 -4.08
CA TYR A 372 43.18 3.07 -5.37
C TYR A 372 43.25 4.57 -5.70
N VAL A 373 44.39 5.04 -6.20
CA VAL A 373 44.59 6.43 -6.62
C VAL A 373 45.04 6.44 -8.08
N ASN A 374 44.27 7.13 -8.90
CA ASN A 374 44.53 7.33 -10.32
C ASN A 374 45.12 8.72 -10.56
N PHE A 375 45.80 8.89 -11.70
CA PHE A 375 46.55 10.10 -11.99
C PHE A 375 46.21 10.66 -13.37
N ILE A 376 45.85 11.94 -13.42
CA ILE A 376 45.79 12.69 -14.68
C ILE A 376 47.10 13.47 -14.82
N ILE A 377 47.77 13.28 -15.95
CA ILE A 377 49.01 13.99 -16.25
C ILE A 377 48.66 15.30 -16.98
N VAL A 378 48.89 16.44 -16.33
CA VAL A 378 48.60 17.78 -16.86
C VAL A 378 49.84 18.67 -16.90
N GLU A 379 49.92 19.60 -17.86
CA GLU A 379 51.07 20.52 -17.96
C GLU A 379 51.13 21.51 -16.78
N THR A 380 49.96 21.96 -16.30
CA THR A 380 49.82 22.89 -15.17
C THR A 380 48.82 22.32 -14.16
N VAL A 381 49.29 22.00 -12.95
CA VAL A 381 48.46 21.53 -11.83
C VAL A 381 47.87 22.73 -11.08
N LYS A 382 46.61 22.63 -10.68
CA LYS A 382 45.92 23.62 -9.85
C LYS A 382 46.21 23.31 -8.39
N GLU A 383 46.78 24.27 -7.67
CA GLU A 383 47.18 24.10 -6.26
C GLU A 383 46.24 24.90 -5.36
N PHE A 384 45.82 24.30 -4.25
CA PHE A 384 44.89 24.92 -3.29
C PHE A 384 45.54 25.05 -1.92
N THR A 385 45.10 26.05 -1.18
CA THR A 385 45.39 26.24 0.24
C THR A 385 44.10 26.41 1.01
N TYR A 386 44.15 26.18 2.33
CA TYR A 386 43.03 26.36 3.21
C TYR A 386 43.39 27.29 4.39
N ASN A 387 42.38 27.95 4.96
CA ASN A 387 42.48 28.72 6.19
C ASN A 387 41.32 28.34 7.11
N ILE A 388 41.64 27.96 8.35
CA ILE A 388 40.67 27.60 9.40
C ILE A 388 40.62 28.75 10.41
N GLY A 389 39.41 29.29 10.64
CA GLY A 389 39.18 30.36 11.60
C GLY A 389 38.87 29.88 13.02
N ASN A 390 38.73 30.83 13.95
CA ASN A 390 38.24 30.54 15.29
C ASN A 390 36.81 30.00 15.24
N VAL A 391 36.52 29.01 16.08
CA VAL A 391 35.14 28.53 16.31
C VAL A 391 34.22 29.71 16.64
N ASN A 392 33.07 29.83 15.99
CA ASN A 392 32.10 30.89 16.27
C ASN A 392 31.16 30.53 17.43
N SER A 393 30.24 31.44 17.78
CA SER A 393 29.29 31.23 18.89
C SER A 393 28.32 30.05 18.71
N ASN A 394 28.22 29.49 17.51
CA ASN A 394 27.34 28.37 17.19
C ASN A 394 28.11 27.03 17.10
N GLY A 395 29.37 27.01 17.54
CA GLY A 395 30.23 25.82 17.41
C GLY A 395 30.67 25.52 15.97
N LEU A 396 30.51 26.47 15.04
CA LEU A 396 30.91 26.31 13.64
C LEU A 396 32.29 26.92 13.39
N ILE A 397 33.14 26.19 12.67
CA ILE A 397 34.50 26.56 12.36
C ILE A 397 34.56 27.10 10.92
N PRO A 398 34.88 28.39 10.70
CA PRO A 398 34.99 28.93 9.34
C PRO A 398 36.11 28.25 8.56
N LEU A 399 35.83 27.82 7.32
CA LEU A 399 36.80 27.26 6.39
C LEU A 399 36.83 28.10 5.11
N GLN A 400 38.00 28.58 4.73
CA GLN A 400 38.23 29.23 3.44
C GLN A 400 39.20 28.41 2.61
N ILE A 401 38.79 28.01 1.41
CA ILE A 401 39.65 27.38 0.41
C ILE A 401 40.04 28.42 -0.64
N SER A 402 41.31 28.48 -1.01
CA SER A 402 41.84 29.44 -1.98
C SER A 402 42.78 28.77 -2.95
N GLN A 403 42.51 28.92 -4.25
CA GLN A 403 43.43 28.50 -5.30
C GLN A 403 44.66 29.42 -5.30
N THR A 404 45.84 28.83 -5.42
CA THR A 404 47.14 29.51 -5.35
C THR A 404 47.96 29.42 -6.64
N SER A 405 47.60 28.50 -7.54
CA SER A 405 48.28 28.28 -8.82
C SER A 405 47.35 27.61 -9.83
N GLY A 406 47.70 27.69 -11.12
CA GLY A 406 46.92 27.13 -12.23
C GLY A 406 45.84 28.07 -12.76
N ASP A 407 45.06 27.60 -13.75
CA ASP A 407 43.92 28.34 -14.30
C ASP A 407 42.72 28.30 -13.33
N ASP A 408 41.99 29.41 -13.22
CA ASP A 408 40.80 29.51 -12.35
C ASP A 408 39.80 28.39 -12.67
N VAL A 409 39.36 27.68 -11.64
CA VAL A 409 38.42 26.56 -11.80
C VAL A 409 37.31 26.61 -10.75
N GLU A 410 36.10 26.23 -11.16
CA GLU A 410 35.00 26.04 -10.24
C GLU A 410 35.17 24.72 -9.48
N THR A 411 35.04 24.78 -8.16
CA THR A 411 35.33 23.65 -7.27
C THR A 411 34.14 23.31 -6.38
N VAL A 412 34.01 22.04 -6.05
CA VAL A 412 33.09 21.53 -5.02
C VAL A 412 33.90 20.87 -3.92
N LEU A 413 33.48 21.03 -2.66
CA LEU A 413 34.09 20.35 -1.52
C LEU A 413 33.38 19.02 -1.26
N ASN A 414 34.13 17.94 -1.31
CA ASN A 414 33.65 16.62 -0.94
C ASN A 414 34.10 16.28 0.48
N ASN A 415 33.15 15.94 1.35
CA ASN A 415 33.41 15.52 2.72
C ASN A 415 33.75 14.04 2.77
N MET A 416 35.02 13.70 2.99
CA MET A 416 35.52 12.33 3.05
C MET A 416 35.50 11.73 4.47
N SER A 417 35.08 12.51 5.48
CA SER A 417 34.93 12.08 6.87
C SER A 417 33.57 12.53 7.43
N LYS A 418 32.47 12.05 6.84
CA LYS A 418 31.08 12.47 7.14
C LYS A 418 30.64 12.23 8.60
N ARG A 419 31.32 11.35 9.35
CA ARG A 419 31.08 11.17 10.80
C ARG A 419 31.93 12.08 11.66
N THR A 420 33.13 12.44 11.21
CA THR A 420 34.01 13.35 11.94
C THR A 420 33.51 14.80 11.84
N ILE A 421 33.07 15.22 10.66
CA ILE A 421 32.61 16.58 10.39
C ILE A 421 31.38 16.62 9.48
N GLU A 422 30.64 17.72 9.57
CA GLU A 422 29.64 18.15 8.62
C GLU A 422 30.11 19.46 7.95
N ILE A 423 29.95 19.57 6.63
CA ILE A 423 30.17 20.82 5.89
C ILE A 423 28.85 21.60 5.90
N VAL A 424 28.88 22.82 6.43
CA VAL A 424 27.71 23.71 6.54
C VAL A 424 27.96 24.96 5.72
N GLU A 425 27.10 25.24 4.73
CA GLU A 425 27.17 26.47 3.94
C GLU A 425 26.15 27.49 4.43
N ILE A 426 26.63 28.68 4.81
CA ILE A 426 25.77 29.80 5.24
C ILE A 426 26.24 31.05 4.50
N ASN A 427 25.34 31.70 3.74
CA ASN A 427 25.62 32.94 3.00
C ASN A 427 26.86 32.84 2.07
N GLN A 428 27.04 31.71 1.37
CA GLN A 428 28.20 31.44 0.49
C GLN A 428 29.55 31.36 1.24
N GLN A 429 29.52 31.16 2.56
CA GLN A 429 30.70 30.82 3.35
C GLN A 429 30.61 29.38 3.83
N THR A 430 31.73 28.67 3.74
CA THR A 430 31.85 27.29 4.20
C THR A 430 32.24 27.27 5.67
N PHE A 431 31.53 26.47 6.43
CA PHE A 431 31.83 26.17 7.83
C PHE A 431 31.94 24.67 8.02
N LEU A 432 32.68 24.28 9.06
CA LEU A 432 32.76 22.92 9.52
C LEU A 432 32.08 22.82 10.88
N ARG A 433 31.24 21.81 11.05
CA ARG A 433 30.78 21.36 12.35
C ARG A 433 31.51 20.07 12.69
N VAL A 434 32.10 20.01 13.87
CA VAL A 434 32.70 18.77 14.36
C VAL A 434 31.60 17.93 15.01
N LEU A 435 31.49 16.67 14.59
CA LEU A 435 30.48 15.73 15.09
C LEU A 435 31.08 14.75 16.10
N GLN A 436 32.37 14.43 15.97
CA GLN A 436 33.14 13.63 16.92
C GLN A 436 34.64 13.93 16.78
N ASP A 437 35.42 13.55 17.79
CA ASP A 437 36.88 13.59 17.73
C ASP A 437 37.42 12.72 16.58
N GLY A 438 38.38 13.22 15.81
CA GLY A 438 39.00 12.43 14.74
C GLY A 438 39.80 13.23 13.72
N ILE A 439 40.06 12.61 12.56
CA ILE A 439 40.68 13.25 11.40
C ILE A 439 39.60 13.54 10.36
N ALA A 440 39.35 14.83 10.16
CA ALA A 440 38.52 15.32 9.07
C ALA A 440 39.34 15.33 7.77
N VAL A 441 38.76 14.81 6.68
CA VAL A 441 39.39 14.79 5.35
C VAL A 441 38.43 15.44 4.35
N LEU A 442 38.94 16.42 3.58
CA LEU A 442 38.18 17.20 2.60
C LEU A 442 38.91 17.21 1.25
N ALA A 443 38.21 16.77 0.21
CA ALA A 443 38.70 16.85 -1.17
C ALA A 443 38.14 18.08 -1.89
N VAL A 444 39.00 18.82 -2.56
CA VAL A 444 38.64 19.89 -3.50
C VAL A 444 38.52 19.28 -4.89
N ARG A 445 37.29 19.11 -5.38
CA ARG A 445 37.00 18.46 -6.67
C ARG A 445 36.63 19.47 -7.74
N SER A 446 36.79 19.09 -9.01
CA SER A 446 36.27 19.86 -10.14
C SER A 446 34.75 19.82 -10.15
N GLN A 447 34.11 20.96 -10.40
CA GLN A 447 32.68 20.99 -10.66
C GLN A 447 32.31 20.43 -12.05
N ALA A 448 33.24 20.46 -13.01
CA ALA A 448 33.01 20.01 -14.38
C ALA A 448 33.20 18.50 -14.56
N ASP A 449 34.05 17.89 -13.73
CA ASP A 449 34.32 16.45 -13.71
C ASP A 449 34.50 16.01 -12.25
N SER A 450 33.44 15.43 -11.67
CA SER A 450 33.37 15.08 -10.24
C SER A 450 34.39 14.02 -9.81
N ASP A 451 35.02 13.31 -10.75
CA ASP A 451 36.07 12.33 -10.44
C ASP A 451 37.38 13.05 -10.11
N VAL A 452 37.64 14.20 -10.75
CA VAL A 452 38.92 14.91 -10.65
C VAL A 452 39.04 15.66 -9.33
N THR A 453 39.97 15.23 -8.49
CA THR A 453 40.37 15.92 -7.26
C THR A 453 41.63 16.76 -7.49
N PHE A 454 41.57 18.05 -7.18
CA PHE A 454 42.72 18.95 -7.29
C PHE A 454 43.60 18.95 -6.04
N ALA A 455 42.99 18.84 -4.85
CA ALA A 455 43.69 18.81 -3.58
C ALA A 455 42.90 18.01 -2.54
N ASN A 456 43.61 17.44 -1.57
CA ASN A 456 43.02 16.79 -0.40
C ASN A 456 43.63 17.40 0.87
N PHE A 457 42.79 17.79 1.81
CA PHE A 457 43.21 18.37 3.08
C PHE A 457 42.76 17.48 4.23
N SER A 458 43.64 17.28 5.21
CA SER A 458 43.30 16.55 6.42
C SER A 458 43.71 17.34 7.64
N PHE A 459 42.85 17.38 8.65
CA PHE A 459 43.10 18.09 9.89
C PHE A 459 42.47 17.35 11.07
N ASN A 460 43.09 17.49 12.24
CA ASN A 460 42.53 16.95 13.47
C ASN A 460 41.38 17.83 13.93
N VAL A 461 40.27 17.22 14.32
CA VAL A 461 39.15 17.89 14.95
C VAL A 461 38.82 17.24 16.28
N ILE A 462 38.26 18.04 17.17
CA ILE A 462 37.86 17.63 18.51
C ILE A 462 36.44 18.18 18.69
N GLU A 463 35.54 17.34 19.18
CA GLU A 463 34.18 17.72 19.54
C GLU A 463 34.19 18.88 20.55
N ASP A 464 33.11 19.67 20.58
CA ASP A 464 32.99 20.78 21.51
C ASP A 464 32.88 20.27 22.96
N ARG A 465 34.03 20.22 23.66
CA ARG A 465 34.13 19.72 25.03
C ARG A 465 34.09 20.86 26.05
N ASN A 466 32.99 21.61 26.07
CA ASN A 466 32.77 22.69 27.04
C ASN A 466 32.78 22.20 28.50
N ASP A 467 32.66 20.90 28.74
CA ASP A 467 32.79 20.22 30.03
C ASP A 467 34.24 20.13 30.56
N ILE A 468 35.26 20.33 29.72
CA ILE A 468 36.69 20.28 30.13
C ILE A 468 37.16 21.57 30.81
N LEU A 469 36.36 22.64 30.77
CA LEU A 469 36.66 23.92 31.44
C LEU A 469 36.25 23.88 32.92
N ASP A 470 36.74 22.89 33.67
CA ASP A 470 36.59 22.79 35.12
C ASP A 470 37.80 23.44 35.80
N ILE A 471 37.65 24.73 36.16
CA ILE A 471 38.67 25.49 36.87
C ILE A 471 38.27 25.51 38.35
N GLU A 472 39.02 24.79 39.17
CA GLU A 472 38.88 24.89 40.62
C GLU A 472 39.60 26.13 41.13
N TRP A 473 38.95 26.88 42.01
CA TRP A 473 39.51 28.10 42.61
C TRP A 473 39.81 27.89 44.09
N SER A 474 40.89 28.51 44.55
CA SER A 474 41.26 28.59 45.97
C SER A 474 41.83 29.97 46.31
N PHE A 475 41.75 30.37 47.58
CA PHE A 475 42.37 31.59 48.08
C PHE A 475 43.78 31.34 48.63
N ASP A 476 44.74 32.18 48.25
CA ASP A 476 46.03 32.34 48.94
C ASP A 476 46.21 33.82 49.32
N GLY A 477 45.73 34.17 50.53
CA GLY A 477 45.57 35.56 50.94
C GLY A 477 44.64 36.31 49.99
N ASP A 478 45.13 37.38 49.37
CA ASP A 478 44.37 38.21 48.42
C ASP A 478 44.38 37.67 46.98
N ARG A 479 44.94 36.48 46.71
CA ARG A 479 45.08 35.92 45.37
C ARG A 479 44.07 34.80 45.09
N LEU A 480 43.59 34.75 43.85
CA LEU A 480 42.79 33.63 43.34
C LEU A 480 43.72 32.69 42.56
N ILE A 481 43.85 31.46 43.02
CA ILE A 481 44.65 30.45 42.34
C ILE A 481 43.70 29.51 41.59
N SER A 482 43.90 29.41 40.28
CA SER A 482 43.23 28.44 39.42
C SER A 482 43.99 27.12 39.42
N ASP A 483 43.30 26.03 39.74
CA ASP A 483 43.77 24.66 39.52
C ASP A 483 42.97 24.08 38.34
N TYR A 484 43.67 23.64 37.30
CA TYR A 484 43.06 23.11 36.08
C TYR A 484 43.94 22.02 35.45
N ARG A 485 43.32 21.14 34.66
CA ARG A 485 44.06 20.11 33.90
C ARG A 485 44.77 20.74 32.71
N SER A 486 46.08 20.90 32.80
CA SER A 486 46.92 21.30 31.65
C SER A 486 47.16 20.12 30.70
N ASN A 487 47.25 20.41 29.39
CA ASN A 487 47.63 19.46 28.34
C ASN A 487 48.78 20.06 27.52
N GLU A 488 49.66 19.23 26.97
CA GLU A 488 50.78 19.66 26.12
C GLU A 488 50.34 20.22 24.74
N ASN A 489 49.11 19.96 24.30
CA ASN A 489 48.62 20.29 22.95
C ASN A 489 47.79 21.59 22.86
N PHE A 490 47.25 22.07 23.98
CA PHE A 490 46.45 23.29 24.03
C PHE A 490 46.65 24.01 25.37
N SER A 491 46.53 25.33 25.37
CA SER A 491 46.69 26.19 26.54
C SER A 491 45.38 26.87 26.87
N LEU A 492 45.07 26.97 28.16
CA LEU A 492 43.90 27.72 28.63
C LEU A 492 44.23 29.21 28.62
N PHE A 493 43.46 29.99 27.87
CA PHE A 493 43.57 31.45 27.82
C PHE A 493 42.43 32.08 28.59
N TYR A 494 42.68 33.28 29.12
CA TYR A 494 41.64 34.08 29.72
C TYR A 494 41.64 35.52 29.22
N GLU A 495 40.43 36.06 29.19
CA GLU A 495 40.13 37.46 28.93
C GLU A 495 39.45 38.07 30.14
N ILE A 496 39.66 39.36 30.34
CA ILE A 496 38.91 40.17 31.31
C ILE A 496 38.18 41.24 30.52
N ASN A 497 36.84 41.27 30.62
CA ASN A 497 36.00 42.24 29.90
C ASN A 497 36.33 42.32 28.40
N GLU A 498 36.48 41.15 27.76
CA GLU A 498 36.84 40.98 26.34
C GLU A 498 38.26 41.41 25.94
N VAL A 499 39.13 41.73 26.90
CA VAL A 499 40.55 42.03 26.66
C VAL A 499 41.38 40.78 26.96
N GLU A 500 42.16 40.33 25.97
CA GLU A 500 43.05 39.17 26.10
C GLU A 500 44.21 39.48 27.05
N PHE A 501 44.36 38.67 28.10
CA PHE A 501 45.45 38.77 29.06
C PHE A 501 46.54 37.70 28.83
N GLY A 502 46.16 36.52 28.34
CA GLY A 502 47.09 35.45 27.96
C GLY A 502 46.75 34.10 28.59
N GLY A 503 47.76 33.23 28.68
CA GLY A 503 47.63 31.91 29.31
C GLY A 503 47.31 32.00 30.80
N LEU A 504 46.35 31.19 31.27
CA LEU A 504 45.91 31.15 32.67
C LEU A 504 46.94 30.38 33.53
N ASP A 505 47.47 31.03 34.57
CA ASP A 505 48.35 30.43 35.58
C ASP A 505 47.95 30.92 36.98
N VAL A 506 47.95 32.24 37.19
CA VAL A 506 47.44 32.89 38.41
C VAL A 506 46.67 34.15 38.03
N VAL A 507 45.51 34.38 38.66
CA VAL A 507 44.77 35.63 38.53
C VAL A 507 44.99 36.48 39.79
N ASP A 508 45.81 37.52 39.67
CA ASP A 508 45.98 38.49 40.75
C ASP A 508 44.69 39.33 40.89
N ARG A 509 44.05 39.30 42.07
CA ARG A 509 42.83 40.06 42.35
C ARG A 509 43.11 41.54 42.65
N GLY A 510 44.35 41.89 42.99
CA GLY A 510 44.72 43.25 43.40
C GLY A 510 44.27 44.39 42.46
N PRO A 511 44.24 44.21 41.12
CA PRO A 511 43.76 45.21 40.18
C PRO A 511 42.32 44.99 39.63
N LEU A 512 41.59 43.96 40.07
CA LEU A 512 40.28 43.57 39.49
C LEU A 512 39.08 44.08 40.31
N SER A 513 37.98 44.41 39.62
CA SER A 513 36.67 44.69 40.22
C SER A 513 35.84 43.40 40.29
N LEU A 514 34.98 43.25 41.31
CA LEU A 514 34.04 42.11 41.37
C LEU A 514 33.03 42.11 40.20
N ASP A 515 32.84 43.27 39.55
CA ASP A 515 32.01 43.42 38.34
C ASP A 515 32.70 42.95 37.06
N ASP A 516 33.99 42.58 37.12
CA ASP A 516 34.72 42.11 35.95
C ASP A 516 34.27 40.71 35.53
N THR A 517 34.08 40.50 34.23
CA THR A 517 33.79 39.18 33.65
C THR A 517 35.08 38.52 33.18
N LEU A 518 35.37 37.33 33.69
CA LEU A 518 36.47 36.49 33.21
C LEU A 518 35.92 35.53 32.16
N SER A 519 36.56 35.47 31.00
CA SER A 519 36.20 34.52 29.94
C SER A 519 37.34 33.59 29.64
N PHE A 520 37.08 32.28 29.65
CA PHE A 520 38.09 31.23 29.48
C PHE A 520 37.85 30.46 28.18
N TYR A 521 38.92 30.10 27.47
CA TYR A 521 38.85 29.28 26.27
C TYR A 521 40.19 28.60 25.99
N TYR A 522 40.15 27.46 25.31
CA TYR A 522 41.37 26.78 24.88
C TYR A 522 41.86 27.30 23.54
N VAL A 523 43.18 27.46 23.45
CA VAL A 523 43.89 27.84 22.22
C VAL A 523 44.93 26.78 21.92
N ASN A 524 45.01 26.35 20.66
CA ASN A 524 46.05 25.41 20.22
C ASN A 524 47.41 26.11 20.02
N ARG A 525 48.44 25.37 19.62
CA ARG A 525 49.78 25.92 19.35
C ARG A 525 49.81 26.94 18.20
N ASP A 526 48.82 26.90 17.30
CA ASP A 526 48.72 27.79 16.14
C ASP A 526 47.94 29.08 16.44
N GLY A 527 47.47 29.27 17.68
CA GLY A 527 46.70 30.46 18.07
C GLY A 527 45.22 30.40 17.72
N ILE A 528 44.70 29.24 17.31
CA ILE A 528 43.28 29.04 16.98
C ILE A 528 42.52 28.68 18.25
N ARG A 529 41.42 29.39 18.49
CA ARG A 529 40.47 29.08 19.58
C ARG A 529 39.70 27.81 19.25
N LEU A 530 39.82 26.81 20.13
CA LEU A 530 39.21 25.49 19.99
C LEU A 530 37.81 25.41 20.60
N THR A 531 37.54 26.16 21.66
CA THR A 531 36.25 26.11 22.40
C THR A 531 35.49 27.43 22.34
N ASN A 532 34.22 27.39 22.72
CA ASN A 532 33.50 28.61 23.05
C ASN A 532 34.15 29.32 24.25
N LYS A 533 33.89 30.62 24.37
CA LYS A 533 34.27 31.39 25.57
C LYS A 533 33.32 31.02 26.70
N VAL A 534 33.87 30.51 27.81
CA VAL A 534 33.12 30.32 29.06
C VAL A 534 33.34 31.55 29.94
N SER A 535 32.31 32.38 30.04
CA SER A 535 32.35 33.62 30.82
C SER A 535 31.76 33.40 32.21
N SER A 536 32.43 33.91 33.23
CA SER A 536 31.95 33.94 34.60
C SER A 536 32.34 35.26 35.26
N ASP A 537 31.38 35.87 35.95
CA ASP A 537 31.64 37.09 36.71
C ASP A 537 32.55 36.79 37.90
N LEU A 538 33.52 37.68 38.16
CA LEU A 538 34.47 37.50 39.25
C LEU A 538 33.75 37.40 40.60
N PHE A 539 32.65 38.13 40.78
CA PHE A 539 31.75 37.99 41.93
C PHE A 539 31.34 36.52 42.17
N SER A 540 30.85 35.84 41.13
CA SER A 540 30.37 34.45 41.23
C SER A 540 31.50 33.48 41.57
N ILE A 541 32.68 33.69 40.99
CA ILE A 541 33.86 32.86 41.28
C ILE A 541 34.28 33.01 42.75
N VAL A 542 34.35 34.25 43.25
CA VAL A 542 34.73 34.55 44.63
C VAL A 542 33.69 34.03 45.62
N GLN A 543 32.40 34.19 45.33
CA GLN A 543 31.31 33.70 46.18
C GLN A 543 31.37 32.18 46.33
N ARG A 544 31.53 31.42 45.23
CA ARG A 544 31.69 29.96 45.29
C ARG A 544 32.93 29.54 46.10
N THR A 545 34.04 30.24 45.93
CA THR A 545 35.28 29.95 46.66
C THR A 545 35.10 30.20 48.17
N SER A 546 34.44 31.28 48.56
CA SER A 546 34.18 31.60 49.98
C SER A 546 33.24 30.58 50.65
N LEU A 547 32.28 30.02 49.92
CA LEU A 547 31.44 28.92 50.40
C LEU A 547 32.23 27.63 50.59
N LYS A 548 33.11 27.29 49.63
CA LYS A 548 33.97 26.11 49.74
C LYS A 548 34.78 26.13 51.04
N ASP A 549 35.32 27.30 51.39
CA ASP A 549 36.04 27.50 52.66
C ASP A 549 35.11 27.40 53.88
N PHE A 550 33.90 27.97 53.82
CA PHE A 550 32.90 27.85 54.88
C PHE A 550 32.53 26.38 55.16
N ASN A 551 32.35 25.58 54.10
CA ASN A 551 32.03 24.16 54.23
C ASN A 551 33.11 23.35 54.96
N GLN A 552 34.37 23.77 54.89
CA GLN A 552 35.50 23.10 55.54
C GLN A 552 35.66 23.47 57.03
N ARG A 553 34.86 24.41 57.55
CA ARG A 553 34.89 24.81 58.97
C ARG A 553 34.12 23.83 59.86
N ASP A 554 34.61 23.69 61.09
CA ASP A 554 33.99 22.92 62.17
C ASP A 554 32.66 23.56 62.63
N LYS A 555 31.56 22.79 62.59
CA LYS A 555 30.19 23.29 62.79
C LYS A 555 29.91 23.70 64.22
N GLU A 556 30.52 23.03 65.21
CA GLU A 556 30.37 23.37 66.63
C GLU A 556 31.01 24.73 66.98
N THR A 557 31.91 25.22 66.12
CA THR A 557 32.65 26.48 66.32
C THR A 557 32.15 27.65 65.48
N LEU A 558 31.07 27.45 64.71
CA LEU A 558 30.52 28.49 63.87
C LEU A 558 30.07 29.70 64.70
N SER A 559 30.49 30.87 64.25
CA SER A 559 30.21 32.17 64.83
C SER A 559 29.70 33.13 63.76
N ALA A 560 29.21 34.31 64.14
CA ALA A 560 28.85 35.37 63.19
C ALA A 560 29.99 35.63 62.17
N ASP A 561 31.25 35.69 62.62
CA ASP A 561 32.43 35.86 61.74
C ASP A 561 32.57 34.73 60.70
N SER A 562 32.10 33.52 61.01
CA SER A 562 32.16 32.39 60.06
C SER A 562 31.15 32.60 58.93
N PHE A 563 29.92 33.03 59.25
CA PHE A 563 28.90 33.35 58.25
C PHE A 563 29.26 34.62 57.45
N GLU A 564 29.83 35.64 58.08
CA GLU A 564 30.31 36.87 57.40
C GLU A 564 31.45 36.60 56.40
N SER A 565 32.21 35.51 56.58
CA SER A 565 33.29 35.14 55.65
C SER A 565 32.81 34.66 54.27
N VAL A 566 31.52 34.33 54.13
CA VAL A 566 30.91 33.98 52.84
C VAL A 566 30.43 35.27 52.18
N LEU A 567 30.94 35.55 50.97
CA LEU A 567 30.63 36.79 50.27
C LEU A 567 29.12 36.93 49.99
N ASP A 568 28.55 38.07 50.39
CA ASP A 568 27.15 38.47 50.18
C ASP A 568 26.10 37.64 50.95
N LEU A 569 26.52 36.84 51.93
CA LEU A 569 25.59 36.06 52.75
C LEU A 569 24.76 36.96 53.68
N ASN A 570 23.43 36.83 53.62
CA ASN A 570 22.50 37.56 54.46
C ASN A 570 21.96 36.67 55.58
N PHE A 571 22.29 36.99 56.83
CA PHE A 571 21.88 36.23 58.00
C PHE A 571 21.54 37.14 59.18
N GLN A 572 20.62 36.71 60.05
CA GLN A 572 20.36 37.37 61.33
C GLN A 572 21.34 36.91 62.41
N GLU A 573 22.12 37.83 62.97
CA GLU A 573 23.13 37.52 64.00
C GLU A 573 22.51 36.85 65.24
N ASP A 574 21.31 37.29 65.67
CA ASP A 574 20.58 36.73 66.83
C ASP A 574 20.17 35.26 66.63
N ASN A 575 20.08 34.79 65.39
CA ASN A 575 19.63 33.44 65.05
C ASN A 575 20.79 32.49 64.75
N VAL A 576 22.06 32.95 64.81
CA VAL A 576 23.25 32.12 64.52
C VAL A 576 23.31 30.87 65.41
N ALA A 577 22.92 30.99 66.69
CA ALA A 577 22.85 29.84 67.59
C ALA A 577 21.78 28.81 67.16
N TYR A 578 20.66 29.27 66.59
CA TYR A 578 19.64 28.39 66.04
C TYR A 578 20.13 27.75 64.74
N TYR A 579 20.77 28.48 63.83
CA TYR A 579 21.37 27.90 62.61
C TYR A 579 22.39 26.82 62.94
N ALA A 580 23.30 27.10 63.88
CA ALA A 580 24.32 26.14 64.30
C ALA A 580 23.70 24.89 64.96
N SER A 581 22.61 25.04 65.73
CA SER A 581 21.92 23.90 66.36
C SER A 581 21.25 22.95 65.38
N LEU A 582 21.02 23.40 64.15
CA LEU A 582 20.38 22.63 63.08
C LEU A 582 21.39 21.90 62.18
N LEU A 583 22.70 22.14 62.36
CA LEU A 583 23.76 21.55 61.53
C LEU A 583 24.44 20.36 62.24
N GLU A 584 24.80 19.36 61.44
CA GLU A 584 25.69 18.26 61.82
C GLU A 584 27.11 18.49 61.26
N ASP A 585 28.14 17.91 61.90
CA ASP A 585 29.55 18.08 61.48
C ASP A 585 29.84 17.69 60.02
N SER A 586 29.03 16.81 59.44
CA SER A 586 29.13 16.37 58.04
C SER A 586 28.50 17.33 57.04
N ASP A 587 27.79 18.37 57.47
CA ASP A 587 27.02 19.21 56.58
C ASP A 587 27.91 20.09 55.70
N ALA A 588 27.68 20.04 54.40
CA ALA A 588 28.31 20.90 53.41
C ALA A 588 27.27 21.36 52.39
N PHE A 589 27.31 22.64 52.03
CA PHE A 589 26.37 23.26 51.10
C PHE A 589 26.92 23.23 49.68
N ALA A 590 26.15 22.71 48.72
CA ALA A 590 26.61 22.60 47.33
C ALA A 590 26.74 23.96 46.63
N SER A 591 25.93 24.94 47.03
CA SER A 591 25.92 26.28 46.47
C SER A 591 25.63 27.37 47.51
N PHE A 592 25.91 28.63 47.13
CA PHE A 592 25.62 29.77 47.99
C PHE A 592 24.12 29.88 48.25
N SER A 593 23.32 29.60 47.21
CA SER A 593 21.87 29.56 47.33
C SER A 593 21.41 28.50 48.33
N ASP A 594 22.10 27.36 48.46
CA ASP A 594 21.72 26.32 49.43
C ASP A 594 21.99 26.78 50.87
N LEU A 595 23.14 27.42 51.11
CA LEU A 595 23.44 28.00 52.42
C LEU A 595 22.49 29.16 52.76
N GLN A 596 22.23 30.05 51.80
CA GLN A 596 21.29 31.16 51.96
C GLN A 596 19.86 30.63 52.21
N ALA A 597 19.42 29.61 51.46
CA ALA A 597 18.12 28.99 51.63
C ALA A 597 18.00 28.26 52.98
N PHE A 598 19.07 27.61 53.45
CA PHE A 598 19.10 27.00 54.78
C PHE A 598 18.88 28.05 55.88
N ILE A 599 19.59 29.17 55.81
CA ILE A 599 19.45 30.29 56.76
C ILE A 599 18.03 30.87 56.70
N GLU A 600 17.53 31.12 55.48
CA GLU A 600 16.17 31.61 55.28
C GLU A 600 15.11 30.62 55.77
N THR A 601 15.34 29.31 55.61
CA THR A 601 14.43 28.25 56.09
C THR A 601 14.40 28.22 57.61
N ALA A 602 15.57 28.32 58.26
CA ALA A 602 15.64 28.41 59.71
C ALA A 602 14.95 29.69 60.24
N ASP A 603 15.16 30.83 59.58
CA ASP A 603 14.49 32.09 59.93
C ASP A 603 12.96 32.00 59.74
N GLN A 604 12.53 31.40 58.64
CA GLN A 604 11.11 31.17 58.36
C GLN A 604 10.49 30.19 59.36
N SER A 605 11.20 29.15 59.78
CA SER A 605 10.77 28.22 60.84
C SER A 605 10.48 28.94 62.14
N MET A 606 11.40 29.80 62.57
CA MET A 606 11.23 30.60 63.79
C MET A 606 10.07 31.60 63.65
N GLY A 607 9.90 32.19 62.47
CA GLY A 607 8.77 33.07 62.15
C GLY A 607 7.42 32.34 62.16
N ALA A 608 7.36 31.16 61.55
CA ALA A 608 6.15 30.38 61.41
C ALA A 608 5.68 29.81 62.75
N PHE A 609 6.60 29.35 63.60
CA PHE A 609 6.24 28.93 64.94
C PHE A 609 5.64 30.08 65.76
N LYS A 610 6.16 31.31 65.64
CA LYS A 610 5.56 32.50 66.28
C LYS A 610 4.12 32.77 65.83
N VAL A 611 3.79 32.51 64.57
CA VAL A 611 2.40 32.64 64.07
C VAL A 611 1.48 31.65 64.77
N VAL A 612 1.93 30.40 64.97
CA VAL A 612 1.14 29.40 65.70
C VAL A 612 0.93 29.80 67.16
N GLN A 613 1.98 30.32 67.81
CA GLN A 613 1.87 30.85 69.16
C GLN A 613 0.84 31.99 69.24
N GLN A 614 0.84 32.88 68.25
CA GLN A 614 -0.12 33.99 68.19
C GLN A 614 -1.56 33.50 68.01
N ALA A 615 -1.81 32.56 67.09
CA ALA A 615 -3.15 32.05 66.78
C ALA A 615 -3.83 31.41 68.01
N SER A 616 -3.08 30.65 68.80
CA SER A 616 -3.59 30.07 70.05
C SER A 616 -4.06 31.16 71.04
N VAL A 617 -3.34 32.27 71.14
CA VAL A 617 -3.67 33.35 72.08
C VAL A 617 -4.81 34.25 71.56
N SER A 618 -4.87 34.50 70.25
CA SER A 618 -5.89 35.37 69.67
C SER A 618 -7.21 34.67 69.34
N GLY A 619 -7.20 33.33 69.25
CA GLY A 619 -8.34 32.55 68.75
C GLY A 619 -8.58 32.72 67.25
N GLU A 620 -7.57 33.18 66.51
CA GLU A 620 -7.65 33.51 65.08
C GLU A 620 -6.55 32.74 64.34
N ASP A 621 -6.93 31.82 63.46
CA ASP A 621 -6.05 30.93 62.71
C ASP A 621 -5.80 31.38 61.27
N THR A 622 -6.23 32.59 60.92
CA THR A 622 -6.22 33.11 59.55
C THR A 622 -4.82 33.16 58.94
N LEU A 623 -3.78 33.19 59.76
CA LEU A 623 -2.36 33.17 59.35
C LEU A 623 -1.72 31.77 59.44
N ILE A 624 -2.44 30.77 59.96
CA ILE A 624 -1.99 29.37 59.92
C ILE A 624 -2.44 28.76 58.61
N GLU A 625 -1.47 28.42 57.77
CA GLU A 625 -1.64 27.65 56.56
C GLU A 625 -0.77 26.38 56.64
N THR A 626 -0.94 25.46 55.69
CA THR A 626 -0.10 24.24 55.64
C THR A 626 1.36 24.61 55.59
N GLU A 627 1.65 25.67 54.83
CA GLU A 627 2.97 26.23 54.66
C GLU A 627 3.55 26.79 55.98
N THR A 628 2.70 27.33 56.86
CA THR A 628 3.13 27.73 58.20
C THR A 628 3.65 26.52 59.00
N PHE A 629 3.00 25.37 58.91
CA PHE A 629 3.46 24.17 59.64
C PHE A 629 4.67 23.51 58.97
N ASN A 630 4.67 23.42 57.65
CA ASN A 630 5.80 22.88 56.88
C ASN A 630 7.10 23.65 57.14
N ARG A 631 7.00 24.97 57.33
CA ARG A 631 8.18 25.80 57.64
C ARG A 631 8.76 25.50 59.02
N ILE A 632 7.98 24.98 59.97
CA ILE A 632 8.46 24.70 61.32
C ILE A 632 9.31 23.43 61.31
N ILE A 633 10.62 23.60 61.48
CA ILE A 633 11.57 22.50 61.52
C ILE A 633 11.25 21.55 62.69
N ASN A 634 11.29 20.25 62.42
CA ASN A 634 11.00 19.14 63.35
C ASN A 634 9.54 19.00 63.82
N LEU A 635 8.58 19.66 63.16
CA LEU A 635 7.15 19.39 63.38
C LEU A 635 6.66 18.29 62.44
N THR A 636 6.02 17.25 62.98
CA THR A 636 5.37 16.18 62.19
C THR A 636 3.86 16.35 62.28
N PHE A 637 3.19 16.44 61.14
CA PHE A 637 1.75 16.61 61.09
C PHE A 637 1.21 15.98 59.82
N ASP A 638 -0.02 15.46 59.85
CA ASP A 638 -0.73 15.15 58.60
C ASP A 638 -1.31 16.45 58.02
N SER A 639 -0.79 16.88 56.88
CA SER A 639 -1.29 18.08 56.20
C SER A 639 -2.77 18.00 55.84
N ASN A 640 -3.34 16.81 55.68
CA ASN A 640 -4.77 16.61 55.41
C ASN A 640 -5.64 17.00 56.61
N SER A 641 -5.08 16.90 57.81
CA SER A 641 -5.74 17.20 59.08
C SER A 641 -5.48 18.63 59.54
N LEU A 642 -4.86 19.49 58.71
CA LEU A 642 -4.51 20.86 59.10
C LEU A 642 -5.70 21.65 59.61
N THR A 643 -6.84 21.60 58.92
CA THR A 643 -8.05 22.32 59.36
C THR A 643 -8.46 21.85 60.75
N ASN A 644 -8.39 20.55 61.03
CA ASN A 644 -8.70 20.02 62.35
C ASN A 644 -7.70 20.49 63.41
N TYR A 645 -6.41 20.59 63.08
CA TYR A 645 -5.43 21.17 63.98
C TYR A 645 -5.71 22.65 64.23
N LYS A 646 -6.03 23.42 63.19
CA LYS A 646 -6.35 24.84 63.28
C LYS A 646 -7.55 25.10 64.19
N ASP A 647 -8.63 24.36 63.96
CA ASP A 647 -9.85 24.40 64.77
C ASP A 647 -9.53 24.14 66.24
N GLU A 648 -8.65 23.18 66.52
CA GLU A 648 -8.29 22.89 67.91
C GLU A 648 -7.27 23.89 68.49
N ILE A 649 -6.34 24.43 67.68
CA ILE A 649 -5.35 25.42 68.12
C ILE A 649 -6.01 26.70 68.61
N VAL A 650 -7.03 27.19 67.92
CA VAL A 650 -7.76 28.41 68.34
C VAL A 650 -8.59 28.20 69.60
N LEU A 651 -8.86 26.94 69.97
CA LEU A 651 -9.54 26.58 71.20
C LEU A 651 -8.55 26.43 72.39
N LYS A 652 -7.22 26.47 72.16
CA LYS A 652 -6.19 26.39 73.22
C LYS A 652 -5.68 27.77 73.65
N GLU A 653 -5.49 27.99 74.94
CA GLU A 653 -5.04 29.29 75.48
C GLU A 653 -3.58 29.68 75.13
N MET A 654 -2.64 28.73 75.00
CA MET A 654 -1.23 29.00 74.65
C MET A 654 -0.47 27.72 74.23
N ILE A 655 0.42 27.84 73.23
CA ILE A 655 1.35 26.78 72.79
C ILE A 655 2.82 27.22 73.02
N PRO A 656 3.53 26.72 74.05
CA PRO A 656 4.83 27.27 74.49
C PRO A 656 6.05 26.82 73.68
N SER A 657 5.98 25.69 72.99
CA SER A 657 7.09 25.10 72.22
C SER A 657 6.56 24.29 71.04
N ILE A 658 7.45 23.96 70.10
CA ILE A 658 7.12 23.08 68.96
C ILE A 658 6.65 21.70 69.48
N ASP A 659 7.23 21.17 70.56
CA ASP A 659 6.79 19.91 71.19
C ASP A 659 5.35 19.96 71.73
N ALA A 660 4.92 21.12 72.26
CA ALA A 660 3.56 21.28 72.75
C ALA A 660 2.55 21.32 71.60
N LEU A 661 2.93 21.94 70.48
CA LEU A 661 2.15 21.88 69.23
C LEU A 661 2.03 20.44 68.73
N GLN A 662 3.13 19.69 68.75
CA GLN A 662 3.17 18.29 68.35
C GLN A 662 2.19 17.41 69.17
N THR A 663 2.06 17.68 70.47
CA THR A 663 1.13 16.93 71.35
C THR A 663 -0.33 17.18 70.99
N LEU A 664 -0.66 18.41 70.62
CA LEU A 664 -2.02 18.78 70.21
C LEU A 664 -2.44 18.08 68.93
N ILE A 665 -1.54 18.08 67.95
CA ILE A 665 -1.69 17.39 66.67
C ILE A 665 -2.00 15.91 66.91
N ILE A 666 -1.23 15.24 67.78
CA ILE A 666 -1.46 13.83 68.14
C ILE A 666 -2.88 13.60 68.72
N SER A 667 -3.41 14.53 69.51
CA SER A 667 -4.77 14.38 70.08
C SER A 667 -5.86 14.48 69.02
N VAL A 668 -5.69 15.38 68.05
CA VAL A 668 -6.60 15.52 66.92
C VAL A 668 -6.53 14.28 66.04
N ASP A 669 -5.33 13.78 65.77
CA ASP A 669 -5.11 12.55 65.01
C ASP A 669 -5.80 11.35 65.66
N ASN A 670 -5.67 11.18 66.98
CA ASN A 670 -6.37 10.11 67.69
C ASN A 670 -7.92 10.21 67.55
N SER A 671 -8.47 11.43 67.52
CA SER A 671 -9.92 11.64 67.31
C SER A 671 -10.33 11.30 65.88
N LEU A 672 -9.50 11.66 64.90
CA LEU A 672 -9.72 11.31 63.49
C LEU A 672 -9.62 9.79 63.28
N ASP A 673 -8.66 9.14 63.93
CA ASP A 673 -8.52 7.69 63.96
C ASP A 673 -9.73 7.01 64.61
N ALA A 674 -10.24 7.55 65.71
CA ALA A 674 -11.46 7.02 66.34
C ALA A 674 -12.67 7.12 65.41
N ILE A 675 -12.86 8.26 64.74
CA ILE A 675 -13.90 8.43 63.70
C ILE A 675 -13.70 7.40 62.58
N ALA A 676 -12.47 7.27 62.07
CA ALA A 676 -12.13 6.34 61.02
C ALA A 676 -12.35 4.88 61.44
N LYS A 677 -12.11 4.55 62.72
CA LYS A 677 -12.31 3.23 63.28
C LYS A 677 -13.78 2.89 63.47
N VAL A 678 -14.59 3.81 64.00
CA VAL A 678 -16.05 3.64 64.07
C VAL A 678 -16.62 3.46 62.66
N LYS A 679 -16.16 4.26 61.69
CA LYS A 679 -16.50 4.15 60.27
C LYS A 679 -16.04 2.81 59.67
N GLY A 680 -14.82 2.36 59.97
CA GLY A 680 -14.25 1.11 59.48
C GLY A 680 -14.99 -0.12 60.01
N TYR A 681 -15.31 -0.14 61.30
CA TYR A 681 -16.10 -1.23 61.88
C TYR A 681 -17.57 -1.17 61.48
N ALA A 682 -18.13 0.01 61.21
CA ALA A 682 -19.46 0.14 60.60
C ALA A 682 -19.54 -0.58 59.24
N LEU A 683 -18.42 -0.61 58.50
CA LEU A 683 -18.25 -1.35 57.24
C LEU A 683 -17.77 -2.80 57.43
N GLY A 684 -17.56 -3.26 58.68
CA GLY A 684 -16.91 -4.52 59.00
C GLY A 684 -17.57 -5.25 60.16
N ASN A 685 -16.78 -5.66 61.16
CA ASN A 685 -17.33 -6.34 62.35
C ASN A 685 -17.91 -5.32 63.33
N ILE A 686 -19.19 -4.97 63.13
CA ILE A 686 -19.90 -3.96 63.93
C ILE A 686 -19.89 -4.22 65.45
N SER A 687 -19.75 -5.49 65.85
CA SER A 687 -19.71 -5.88 67.26
C SER A 687 -18.43 -5.45 67.99
N GLU A 688 -17.40 -5.03 67.26
CA GLU A 688 -16.16 -4.49 67.82
C GLU A 688 -16.24 -2.99 68.13
N ILE A 689 -17.26 -2.28 67.63
CA ILE A 689 -17.51 -0.89 68.06
C ILE A 689 -17.94 -0.90 69.52
N SER A 690 -17.15 -0.23 70.34
CA SER A 690 -17.38 -0.10 71.77
C SER A 690 -17.77 1.33 72.14
N VAL A 691 -18.24 1.50 73.38
CA VAL A 691 -18.45 2.82 73.98
C VAL A 691 -17.17 3.67 73.94
N ALA A 692 -15.99 3.05 74.14
CA ALA A 692 -14.71 3.76 74.17
C ALA A 692 -14.32 4.36 72.80
N ASP A 693 -14.77 3.75 71.70
CA ASP A 693 -14.50 4.28 70.36
C ASP A 693 -15.32 5.55 70.10
N PHE A 694 -16.55 5.64 70.62
CA PHE A 694 -17.36 6.87 70.58
C PHE A 694 -16.84 7.94 71.56
N ASP A 695 -16.36 7.54 72.74
CA ASP A 695 -15.80 8.48 73.74
C ASP A 695 -14.49 9.15 73.28
N ALA A 696 -13.71 8.47 72.42
CA ALA A 696 -12.47 9.01 71.85
C ALA A 696 -12.69 10.06 70.76
N ILE A 697 -13.93 10.20 70.27
CA ILE A 697 -14.30 11.18 69.25
C ILE A 697 -14.61 12.51 69.94
N LEU A 698 -13.86 13.54 69.57
CA LEU A 698 -14.11 14.89 70.07
C LEU A 698 -15.49 15.40 69.57
N HIS A 699 -16.24 16.05 70.47
CA HIS A 699 -17.51 16.74 70.22
C HIS A 699 -18.80 15.92 69.95
N LEU A 700 -18.86 14.63 70.26
CA LEU A 700 -20.07 13.80 70.06
C LEU A 700 -21.12 13.91 71.21
N ALA A 701 -22.38 14.30 70.91
CA ALA A 701 -23.39 14.62 71.95
C ALA A 701 -24.62 13.68 72.10
N TYR A 702 -25.10 13.02 71.03
CA TYR A 702 -26.38 12.26 71.02
C TYR A 702 -26.26 10.75 71.24
N PHE A 703 -25.09 10.29 71.66
CA PHE A 703 -24.86 8.87 71.93
C PHE A 703 -25.53 8.45 73.25
N ASP A 704 -26.55 7.59 73.17
CA ASP A 704 -27.11 6.87 74.33
C ASP A 704 -26.58 5.42 74.38
N PRO A 705 -25.76 5.07 75.39
CA PRO A 705 -25.24 3.71 75.53
C PRO A 705 -26.32 2.60 75.57
N ALA A 706 -27.56 2.91 75.98
CA ALA A 706 -28.65 1.93 76.07
C ALA A 706 -29.18 1.47 74.71
N LEU A 707 -29.00 2.29 73.67
CA LEU A 707 -29.44 2.00 72.30
C LEU A 707 -28.29 1.50 71.41
N LEU A 708 -27.12 1.21 72.00
CA LEU A 708 -25.94 0.71 71.28
C LEU A 708 -26.24 -0.44 70.30
N PRO A 709 -27.06 -1.47 70.62
CA PRO A 709 -27.38 -2.51 69.64
C PRO A 709 -28.15 -2.00 68.41
N HIS A 710 -29.00 -0.97 68.60
CA HIS A 710 -29.74 -0.34 67.50
C HIS A 710 -28.84 0.60 66.71
N TYR A 711 -27.92 1.33 67.35
CA TYR A 711 -26.90 2.11 66.66
C TYR A 711 -25.93 1.23 65.88
N GLN A 712 -25.49 0.11 66.45
CA GLN A 712 -24.73 -0.90 65.73
C GLN A 712 -25.52 -1.41 64.53
N THR A 713 -26.80 -1.76 64.69
CA THR A 713 -27.65 -2.20 63.57
C THR A 713 -27.75 -1.10 62.50
N ALA A 714 -28.02 0.14 62.89
CA ALA A 714 -28.16 1.26 61.96
C ALA A 714 -26.84 1.65 61.30
N LEU A 715 -25.71 1.55 62.00
CA LEU A 715 -24.37 1.73 61.43
C LEU A 715 -23.98 0.56 60.54
N GLN A 716 -24.43 -0.67 60.84
CA GLN A 716 -24.23 -1.83 59.97
C GLN A 716 -25.05 -1.70 58.67
N ILE A 717 -26.22 -1.07 58.74
CA ILE A 717 -27.07 -0.81 57.56
C ILE A 717 -26.57 0.40 56.77
N ASN A 718 -26.37 1.54 57.43
CA ASN A 718 -25.97 2.79 56.77
C ASN A 718 -24.47 2.80 56.43
N GLY A 719 -23.67 1.94 57.05
CA GLY A 719 -22.23 1.86 56.87
C GLY A 719 -21.54 3.17 57.25
N ASP A 720 -20.91 3.78 56.26
CA ASP A 720 -20.18 5.03 56.40
C ASP A 720 -21.13 6.21 56.62
N PHE A 721 -21.09 6.78 57.83
CA PHE A 721 -21.88 7.94 58.20
C PHE A 721 -21.28 9.27 57.70
N GLY A 722 -20.13 9.28 57.03
CA GLY A 722 -19.56 10.48 56.41
C GLY A 722 -18.82 11.39 57.40
N ASP A 723 -19.54 12.22 58.13
CA ASP A 723 -18.99 13.19 59.10
C ASP A 723 -19.61 13.05 60.50
N ILE A 724 -19.05 13.78 61.47
CA ILE A 724 -19.51 13.69 62.87
C ILE A 724 -20.96 14.15 63.04
N ALA A 725 -21.40 15.16 62.28
CA ALA A 725 -22.77 15.66 62.34
C ALA A 725 -23.78 14.64 61.75
N ALA A 726 -23.35 13.86 60.78
CA ALA A 726 -24.12 12.79 60.17
C ALA A 726 -24.15 11.55 61.07
N LEU A 727 -23.07 11.25 61.79
CA LEU A 727 -23.11 10.28 62.89
C LEU A 727 -24.14 10.71 63.95
N GLU A 728 -24.11 11.98 64.35
CA GLU A 728 -25.09 12.53 65.28
C GLU A 728 -26.53 12.44 64.77
N ARG A 729 -26.78 12.73 63.49
CA ARG A 729 -28.09 12.57 62.86
C ARG A 729 -28.53 11.11 62.80
N LEU A 730 -27.63 10.17 62.49
CA LEU A 730 -27.94 8.74 62.48
C LEU A 730 -28.39 8.28 63.86
N LEU A 731 -27.66 8.66 64.91
CA LEU A 731 -28.03 8.36 66.28
C LEU A 731 -29.41 8.96 66.63
N LEU A 732 -29.71 10.18 66.17
CA LEU A 732 -31.02 10.80 66.35
C LEU A 732 -32.15 10.07 65.59
N ASN A 733 -31.94 9.68 64.33
CA ASN A 733 -32.94 9.01 63.50
C ASN A 733 -33.32 7.64 64.07
N VAL A 734 -32.33 6.86 64.51
CA VAL A 734 -32.57 5.56 65.16
C VAL A 734 -33.47 5.73 66.39
N ASN A 735 -33.28 6.80 67.15
CA ASN A 735 -34.13 7.10 68.29
C ASN A 735 -35.59 7.39 67.87
N GLN A 736 -35.81 8.02 66.72
CA GLN A 736 -37.13 8.38 66.20
C GLN A 736 -37.88 7.22 65.52
N GLU A 737 -37.20 6.38 64.72
CA GLU A 737 -37.81 5.22 64.04
C GLU A 737 -38.47 4.26 65.03
N GLN A 738 -37.78 3.99 66.14
CA GLN A 738 -38.30 3.12 67.19
C GLN A 738 -39.54 3.72 67.88
N ALA A 739 -39.72 5.04 67.83
CA ALA A 739 -40.92 5.71 68.34
C ALA A 739 -42.13 5.55 67.39
N LEU A 740 -41.96 5.72 66.08
CA LEU A 740 -43.08 5.61 65.11
C LEU A 740 -43.62 4.17 65.01
N LEU A 741 -42.74 3.17 65.02
CA LEU A 741 -43.14 1.76 65.02
C LEU A 741 -44.06 1.42 66.21
N ALA A 742 -43.78 1.99 67.38
CA ALA A 742 -44.62 1.81 68.56
C ALA A 742 -46.03 2.42 68.37
N SER A 743 -46.12 3.57 67.69
CA SER A 743 -47.40 4.24 67.40
C SER A 743 -48.27 3.48 66.38
N ALA A 744 -47.68 2.99 65.27
CA ALA A 744 -48.41 2.25 64.23
C ALA A 744 -49.04 0.94 64.74
N ASN A 745 -48.33 0.22 65.61
CA ASN A 745 -48.82 -0.98 66.26
C ASN A 745 -49.94 -0.72 67.30
N GLY A 746 -50.15 0.53 67.70
CA GLY A 746 -51.21 0.96 68.60
C GLY A 746 -52.47 1.51 67.92
N MET A 747 -52.51 1.61 66.58
CA MET A 747 -53.58 2.31 65.83
C MET A 747 -54.90 1.52 65.76
N ILE A 748 -56.06 2.21 65.75
CA ILE A 748 -57.40 1.63 65.54
C ILE A 748 -58.26 2.52 64.62
N ALA A 749 -59.30 1.97 63.97
CA ALA A 749 -60.12 2.70 62.99
C ALA A 749 -60.77 4.01 63.51
N SER A 750 -61.05 4.11 64.82
CA SER A 750 -61.61 5.32 65.44
C SER A 750 -60.57 6.35 65.89
N ALA A 751 -59.29 6.01 65.80
CA ALA A 751 -58.15 6.85 66.15
C ALA A 751 -57.00 6.56 65.17
N PRO A 752 -57.16 6.97 63.88
CA PRO A 752 -56.11 6.80 62.89
C PRO A 752 -54.90 7.67 63.24
N LEU A 753 -53.72 7.28 62.76
CA LEU A 753 -52.53 8.12 62.84
C LEU A 753 -52.79 9.43 62.08
N MET A 754 -52.44 10.54 62.71
CA MET A 754 -52.55 11.87 62.12
C MET A 754 -51.25 12.21 61.39
N LEU A 755 -51.30 13.17 60.47
CA LEU A 755 -50.11 13.59 59.72
C LEU A 755 -48.92 13.91 60.65
N SER A 756 -49.14 14.57 61.78
CA SER A 756 -48.09 14.88 62.76
C SER A 756 -47.35 13.66 63.31
N ASP A 757 -48.03 12.52 63.44
CA ASP A 757 -47.43 11.29 63.98
C ASP A 757 -46.42 10.68 62.99
N TRP A 758 -46.59 10.95 61.69
CA TRP A 758 -45.66 10.55 60.63
C TRP A 758 -44.53 11.57 60.41
N PHE A 759 -44.67 12.81 60.91
CA PHE A 759 -43.88 13.97 60.47
C PHE A 759 -42.84 14.51 61.46
N ASP A 760 -42.65 13.88 62.63
CA ASP A 760 -41.46 14.14 63.46
C ASP A 760 -40.22 13.47 62.80
N GLY A 761 -39.65 14.12 61.79
CA GLY A 761 -38.33 13.80 61.23
C GLY A 761 -38.24 13.32 59.77
N GLN A 762 -39.31 13.32 58.98
CA GLN A 762 -39.30 12.80 57.58
C GLN A 762 -38.73 11.38 57.44
N LEU A 763 -39.20 10.44 58.27
CA LEU A 763 -38.64 9.08 58.32
C LEU A 763 -39.02 8.20 57.11
N ILE A 764 -40.11 8.51 56.38
CA ILE A 764 -40.58 7.73 55.23
C ILE A 764 -40.73 8.67 54.03
N SER A 765 -39.77 8.60 53.11
CA SER A 765 -39.71 9.51 51.96
C SER A 765 -40.82 9.28 50.93
N ALA A 766 -41.36 8.07 50.84
CA ALA A 766 -42.41 7.71 49.89
C ALA A 766 -43.83 8.09 50.35
N PHE A 767 -43.97 8.69 51.53
CA PHE A 767 -45.28 9.05 52.06
C PHE A 767 -45.94 10.17 51.23
N VAL A 768 -47.14 9.91 50.70
CA VAL A 768 -47.96 10.84 49.91
C VAL A 768 -49.19 11.22 50.73
N GLU A 769 -49.35 12.51 51.05
CA GLU A 769 -50.42 13.00 51.93
C GLU A 769 -51.81 12.64 51.41
N GLU A 770 -52.03 12.69 50.10
CA GLU A 770 -53.30 12.35 49.46
C GLU A 770 -53.70 10.88 49.64
N ASN A 771 -52.71 10.00 49.89
CA ASN A 771 -52.91 8.56 50.07
C ASN A 771 -53.05 8.16 51.55
N LEU A 772 -53.07 9.12 52.48
CA LEU A 772 -53.19 8.87 53.93
C LEU A 772 -54.39 7.97 54.29
N ASP A 773 -55.53 8.18 53.65
CA ASP A 773 -56.73 7.35 53.86
C ASP A 773 -56.57 5.92 53.33
N ALA A 774 -55.74 5.72 52.31
CA ALA A 774 -55.40 4.40 51.77
C ALA A 774 -54.38 3.70 52.68
N TYR A 775 -53.34 4.40 53.15
CA TYR A 775 -52.38 3.84 54.12
C TYR A 775 -53.04 3.44 55.43
N ASN A 776 -53.88 4.31 56.00
CA ASN A 776 -54.57 4.01 57.26
C ASN A 776 -55.47 2.78 57.14
N ARG A 777 -56.14 2.61 55.99
CA ARG A 777 -56.96 1.44 55.70
C ARG A 777 -56.11 0.18 55.62
N GLU A 778 -55.02 0.23 54.87
CA GLU A 778 -54.12 -0.91 54.68
C GLU A 778 -53.41 -1.29 55.99
N ILE A 779 -52.98 -0.33 56.81
CA ILE A 779 -52.39 -0.59 58.13
C ILE A 779 -53.37 -1.35 59.02
N ILE A 780 -54.65 -0.95 59.05
CA ILE A 780 -55.67 -1.65 59.84
C ILE A 780 -55.85 -3.10 59.36
N GLU A 781 -55.76 -3.35 58.05
CA GLU A 781 -55.86 -4.71 57.50
C GLU A 781 -54.65 -5.59 57.84
N ARG A 782 -53.47 -5.00 58.10
CA ARG A 782 -52.19 -5.71 58.25
C ARG A 782 -51.58 -5.76 59.67
N GLN A 783 -52.21 -5.18 60.69
CA GLN A 783 -51.68 -5.18 62.07
C GLN A 783 -51.56 -6.57 62.72
N PRO A 784 -50.55 -6.81 63.61
CA PRO A 784 -49.43 -5.94 63.99
C PRO A 784 -48.24 -6.03 63.02
N LEU A 785 -47.44 -4.96 62.93
CA LEU A 785 -46.26 -4.80 62.08
C LEU A 785 -44.97 -5.06 62.86
N ASP A 786 -44.05 -5.86 62.30
CA ASP A 786 -42.88 -6.37 63.03
C ASP A 786 -41.72 -5.38 63.19
N ASN A 787 -41.57 -4.45 62.25
CA ASN A 787 -40.50 -3.44 62.25
C ASN A 787 -40.91 -2.20 61.44
N PHE A 788 -40.08 -1.17 61.49
CA PHE A 788 -40.33 0.07 60.75
C PHE A 788 -40.38 -0.14 59.23
N ALA A 789 -39.58 -1.06 58.68
CA ALA A 789 -39.58 -1.37 57.25
C ALA A 789 -40.93 -1.93 56.77
N ALA A 790 -41.67 -2.67 57.60
CA ALA A 790 -43.02 -3.14 57.25
C ALA A 790 -44.01 -1.99 57.03
N ILE A 791 -43.82 -0.85 57.72
CA ILE A 791 -44.62 0.36 57.51
C ILE A 791 -44.24 1.01 56.16
N VAL A 792 -42.94 1.04 55.84
CA VAL A 792 -42.44 1.59 54.55
C VAL A 792 -42.97 0.79 53.36
N VAL A 793 -42.84 -0.54 53.39
CA VAL A 793 -43.32 -1.42 52.31
C VAL A 793 -44.81 -1.26 52.05
N LEU A 794 -45.62 -1.15 53.12
CA LEU A 794 -47.05 -0.93 52.99
C LEU A 794 -47.36 0.40 52.29
N VAL A 795 -46.67 1.48 52.66
CA VAL A 795 -46.81 2.79 52.02
C VAL A 795 -46.46 2.69 50.53
N ASP A 796 -45.37 2.00 50.20
CA ASP A 796 -44.94 1.79 48.81
C ASP A 796 -45.97 1.00 48.00
N GLU A 797 -46.49 -0.11 48.52
CA GLU A 797 -47.47 -0.95 47.81
C GLU A 797 -48.80 -0.20 47.56
N VAL A 798 -49.27 0.58 48.54
CA VAL A 798 -50.48 1.39 48.38
C VAL A 798 -50.26 2.48 47.32
N ASN A 799 -49.09 3.13 47.34
CA ASN A 799 -48.73 4.11 46.33
C ASN A 799 -48.66 3.50 44.93
N ASP A 800 -48.01 2.35 44.80
CA ASP A 800 -47.87 1.63 43.55
C ASP A 800 -49.23 1.22 42.98
N SER A 801 -50.14 0.72 43.83
CA SER A 801 -51.51 0.38 43.42
C SER A 801 -52.32 1.58 42.95
N VAL A 802 -52.28 2.69 43.70
CA VAL A 802 -52.97 3.94 43.32
C VAL A 802 -52.37 4.51 42.04
N SER A 803 -51.05 4.47 41.90
CA SER A 803 -50.32 4.91 40.71
C SER A 803 -50.68 4.05 39.49
N ALA A 804 -50.68 2.72 39.63
CA ALA A 804 -51.04 1.80 38.56
C ALA A 804 -52.47 2.01 38.07
N ILE A 805 -53.44 2.16 38.97
CA ILE A 805 -54.84 2.48 38.58
C ILE A 805 -54.92 3.85 37.89
N ASN A 806 -54.21 4.86 38.39
CA ASN A 806 -54.20 6.17 37.75
C ASN A 806 -53.54 6.13 36.37
N LYS A 807 -52.47 5.36 36.22
CA LYS A 807 -51.78 5.14 34.95
C LYS A 807 -52.70 4.42 33.95
N MET A 808 -53.41 3.38 34.36
CA MET A 808 -54.39 2.70 33.52
C MET A 808 -55.56 3.61 33.14
N ASN A 809 -56.05 4.43 34.08
CA ASN A 809 -57.08 5.43 33.80
C ASN A 809 -56.59 6.48 32.79
N GLN A 810 -55.35 6.94 32.93
CA GLN A 810 -54.75 7.90 32.02
C GLN A 810 -54.52 7.31 30.63
N ALA A 811 -54.05 6.07 30.57
CA ALA A 811 -53.86 5.31 29.35
C ALA A 811 -55.18 5.10 28.60
N ALA A 812 -56.27 4.83 29.32
CA ALA A 812 -57.61 4.80 28.76
C ALA A 812 -58.02 6.16 28.19
N ILE A 813 -57.93 7.24 29.00
CA ILE A 813 -58.28 8.60 28.58
C ILE A 813 -57.47 9.06 27.36
N ALA A 814 -56.19 8.68 27.28
CA ALA A 814 -55.29 9.03 26.19
C ALA A 814 -55.40 8.09 24.97
N SER A 815 -56.12 6.97 25.11
CA SER A 815 -56.12 5.85 24.16
C SER A 815 -54.73 5.32 23.82
N ASP A 816 -53.82 5.34 24.79
CA ASP A 816 -52.44 4.89 24.66
C ASP A 816 -52.05 4.02 25.86
N THR A 817 -51.87 2.72 25.61
CA THR A 817 -51.54 1.72 26.63
C THR A 817 -50.11 1.20 26.52
N THR A 818 -49.27 1.84 25.71
CA THR A 818 -47.87 1.43 25.49
C THR A 818 -47.04 1.38 26.75
N GLU A 819 -47.32 2.27 27.71
CA GLU A 819 -46.61 2.30 28.98
C GLU A 819 -47.14 1.30 30.01
N LEU A 820 -48.30 0.66 29.76
CA LEU A 820 -48.86 -0.32 30.69
C LEU A 820 -48.18 -1.68 30.55
N THR A 821 -47.81 -2.24 31.68
CA THR A 821 -47.08 -3.50 31.79
C THR A 821 -47.85 -4.50 32.64
N LEU A 822 -47.52 -5.79 32.53
CA LEU A 822 -48.11 -6.83 33.37
C LEU A 822 -47.95 -6.49 34.86
N ASN A 823 -46.78 -5.98 35.23
CA ASN A 823 -46.45 -5.52 36.56
C ASN A 823 -47.36 -4.37 37.05
N ASP A 824 -47.86 -3.51 36.16
CA ASP A 824 -48.85 -2.50 36.56
C ASP A 824 -50.16 -3.17 37.03
N PHE A 825 -50.58 -4.29 36.45
CA PHE A 825 -51.76 -5.04 36.89
C PHE A 825 -51.51 -5.82 38.17
N GLU A 826 -50.31 -6.40 38.32
CA GLU A 826 -49.91 -7.09 39.56
C GLU A 826 -49.84 -6.14 40.76
N LYS A 827 -49.47 -4.87 40.52
CA LYS A 827 -49.45 -3.82 41.54
C LYS A 827 -50.82 -3.36 42.00
N VAL A 828 -51.88 -3.62 41.21
CA VAL A 828 -53.24 -3.23 41.60
C VAL A 828 -53.74 -4.15 42.71
N LEU A 829 -53.91 -3.59 43.89
CA LEU A 829 -54.54 -4.29 45.00
C LEU A 829 -56.00 -4.64 44.65
N HIS A 830 -56.36 -5.90 44.86
CA HIS A 830 -57.71 -6.49 44.67
C HIS A 830 -58.20 -6.67 43.21
N LEU A 831 -57.31 -6.93 42.24
CA LEU A 831 -57.68 -7.22 40.85
C LEU A 831 -58.27 -8.64 40.66
N GLU A 832 -59.31 -8.80 39.80
CA GLU A 832 -59.98 -10.08 39.48
C GLU A 832 -60.24 -10.23 37.96
N ASN A 833 -60.52 -11.45 37.47
CA ASN A 833 -60.76 -11.78 36.03
C ASN A 833 -59.58 -11.55 35.07
N PHE A 834 -58.41 -11.22 35.60
CA PHE A 834 -57.19 -11.10 34.84
C PHE A 834 -56.70 -12.49 34.42
N ASP A 835 -56.73 -12.76 33.13
CA ASP A 835 -56.03 -13.89 32.51
C ASP A 835 -54.80 -13.37 31.77
N VAL A 836 -53.62 -13.83 32.20
CA VAL A 836 -52.35 -13.43 31.58
C VAL A 836 -52.31 -13.77 30.09
N GLU A 837 -53.01 -14.81 29.65
CA GLU A 837 -53.05 -15.20 28.23
C GLU A 837 -53.74 -14.15 27.35
N ASN A 838 -54.61 -13.31 27.94
CA ASN A 838 -55.36 -12.27 27.23
C ASN A 838 -54.80 -10.85 27.49
N PHE A 839 -53.59 -10.74 28.06
CA PHE A 839 -53.00 -9.48 28.50
C PHE A 839 -52.98 -8.39 27.42
N ASP A 840 -52.47 -8.71 26.21
CA ASP A 840 -52.40 -7.74 25.11
C ASP A 840 -53.78 -7.26 24.67
N ALA A 841 -54.75 -8.17 24.70
CA ALA A 841 -56.13 -7.85 24.38
C ALA A 841 -56.73 -6.93 25.45
N TYR A 842 -56.37 -7.08 26.73
CA TYR A 842 -56.76 -6.15 27.79
C TYR A 842 -56.16 -4.76 27.61
N LEU A 843 -54.91 -4.64 27.16
CA LEU A 843 -54.31 -3.34 26.85
C LEU A 843 -55.08 -2.61 25.75
N GLN A 844 -55.51 -3.32 24.70
CA GLN A 844 -56.36 -2.72 23.66
C GLN A 844 -57.74 -2.34 24.20
N ALA A 845 -58.33 -3.21 25.02
CA ALA A 845 -59.63 -2.95 25.63
C ALA A 845 -59.60 -1.69 26.50
N ILE A 846 -58.54 -1.52 27.30
CA ILE A 846 -58.32 -0.35 28.15
C ILE A 846 -58.14 0.92 27.31
N ALA A 847 -57.35 0.88 26.23
CA ALA A 847 -57.15 2.03 25.33
C ALA A 847 -58.46 2.53 24.70
N SER A 848 -59.43 1.64 24.54
CA SER A 848 -60.75 1.96 23.97
C SER A 848 -61.74 2.56 24.97
N GLN A 849 -61.40 2.62 26.27
CA GLN A 849 -62.30 3.16 27.30
C GLN A 849 -62.12 4.67 27.49
N GLU A 850 -63.20 5.38 27.84
CA GLU A 850 -63.10 6.80 28.16
C GLU A 850 -62.45 7.08 29.54
N ALA A 851 -62.65 6.20 30.54
CA ALA A 851 -62.03 6.31 31.87
C ALA A 851 -62.20 5.03 32.72
N ILE A 852 -61.23 4.77 33.60
CA ILE A 852 -61.21 3.67 34.58
C ILE A 852 -61.04 4.25 36.00
N LYS A 853 -62.12 4.34 36.77
CA LYS A 853 -62.11 5.11 38.04
C LYS A 853 -61.59 4.35 39.26
N ASN A 854 -61.63 3.02 39.21
CA ASN A 854 -61.23 2.13 40.30
C ASN A 854 -61.04 0.70 39.77
N THR A 855 -60.49 -0.17 40.61
CA THR A 855 -60.24 -1.59 40.31
C THR A 855 -61.49 -2.35 39.84
N ALA A 856 -62.69 -2.01 40.34
CA ALA A 856 -63.93 -2.70 39.94
C ALA A 856 -64.33 -2.44 38.48
N ALA A 857 -64.10 -1.22 37.97
CA ALA A 857 -64.34 -0.88 36.57
C ALA A 857 -63.39 -1.66 35.64
N LEU A 858 -62.12 -1.80 36.06
CA LEU A 858 -61.11 -2.57 35.34
C LEU A 858 -61.53 -4.04 35.17
N ASN A 859 -61.98 -4.70 36.25
CA ASN A 859 -62.40 -6.11 36.23
C ASN A 859 -63.53 -6.42 35.22
N SER A 860 -64.37 -5.45 34.86
CA SER A 860 -65.47 -5.64 33.89
C SER A 860 -65.00 -5.65 32.44
N ILE A 861 -63.95 -4.87 32.13
CA ILE A 861 -63.37 -4.77 30.79
C ILE A 861 -62.69 -6.08 30.40
N LEU A 862 -61.97 -6.69 31.35
CA LEU A 862 -61.25 -7.95 31.15
C LEU A 862 -62.21 -9.08 30.72
N LEU A 863 -63.40 -9.15 31.32
CA LEU A 863 -64.38 -10.19 31.02
C LEU A 863 -64.88 -10.16 29.56
N SER A 864 -65.18 -8.97 29.02
CA SER A 864 -65.66 -8.84 27.62
C SER A 864 -64.62 -9.26 26.60
N MET A 865 -63.33 -9.09 26.91
CA MET A 865 -62.26 -9.44 25.99
C MET A 865 -62.05 -10.96 25.94
N ASN A 866 -62.21 -11.65 27.08
CA ASN A 866 -62.14 -13.10 27.17
C ASN A 866 -63.17 -13.79 26.25
N ASP A 867 -64.39 -13.25 26.14
CA ASP A 867 -65.45 -13.82 25.28
C ASP A 867 -65.12 -13.73 23.77
N THR A 868 -64.49 -12.65 23.33
CA THR A 868 -64.12 -12.42 21.92
C THR A 868 -63.03 -13.40 21.46
N GLN A 869 -62.07 -13.68 22.34
CA GLN A 869 -61.01 -14.66 22.09
C GLN A 869 -61.55 -16.09 21.95
N GLY A 870 -62.70 -16.40 22.55
CA GLY A 870 -63.34 -17.72 22.47
C GLY A 870 -63.85 -18.11 21.06
N LEU A 871 -64.49 -17.20 20.32
CA LEU A 871 -64.95 -17.48 18.95
C LEU A 871 -63.77 -17.62 17.97
N LEU A 872 -62.73 -16.81 18.19
CA LEU A 872 -61.47 -16.89 17.44
C LEU A 872 -60.82 -18.27 17.57
N ALA A 873 -60.80 -18.82 18.79
CA ALA A 873 -60.28 -20.16 19.06
C ALA A 873 -61.04 -21.26 18.29
N ILE A 874 -62.39 -21.23 18.29
CA ILE A 874 -63.21 -22.26 17.62
C ILE A 874 -62.98 -22.28 16.10
N ILE A 875 -62.93 -21.10 15.46
CA ILE A 875 -62.65 -21.03 14.02
C ILE A 875 -61.22 -21.49 13.74
N ASN A 876 -60.30 -21.26 14.68
CA ASN A 876 -58.95 -21.78 14.58
C ASN A 876 -58.82 -23.30 14.76
N GLU A 877 -59.86 -23.99 15.23
CA GLU A 877 -59.88 -25.45 15.42
C GLU A 877 -60.61 -26.26 14.31
N ILE A 878 -61.39 -25.66 13.42
CA ILE A 878 -61.97 -26.30 12.19
C ILE A 878 -60.97 -27.19 11.41
N ASP A 879 -61.39 -28.36 10.95
CA ASP A 879 -60.65 -29.20 10.01
C ASP A 879 -61.55 -29.78 8.90
N GLU A 880 -60.99 -30.55 7.97
CA GLU A 880 -61.74 -31.14 6.85
C GLU A 880 -62.81 -32.15 7.31
N GLU A 881 -62.66 -32.75 8.49
CA GLU A 881 -63.60 -33.73 9.05
C GLU A 881 -64.71 -33.06 9.88
N SER A 882 -64.49 -31.82 10.31
CA SER A 882 -65.35 -31.06 11.23
C SER A 882 -65.63 -29.64 10.71
N PRO A 883 -66.26 -29.47 9.54
CA PRO A 883 -66.61 -28.15 9.01
C PRO A 883 -67.67 -27.47 9.89
N LEU A 884 -67.62 -26.14 10.01
CA LEU A 884 -68.65 -25.40 10.70
C LEU A 884 -69.91 -25.28 9.84
N GLY A 885 -71.05 -25.48 10.47
CA GLY A 885 -72.34 -25.17 9.89
C GLY A 885 -72.62 -23.66 9.90
N LEU A 886 -73.62 -23.24 9.11
CA LEU A 886 -74.04 -21.85 8.98
C LEU A 886 -74.30 -21.15 10.33
N VAL A 887 -74.91 -21.85 11.30
CA VAL A 887 -75.23 -21.29 12.63
C VAL A 887 -73.98 -21.00 13.45
N GLN A 888 -72.94 -21.82 13.31
CA GLN A 888 -71.69 -21.64 14.06
C GLN A 888 -70.90 -20.45 13.51
N TRP A 889 -70.91 -20.26 12.19
CA TRP A 889 -70.38 -19.05 11.54
C TRP A 889 -71.13 -17.76 11.92
N GLN A 890 -72.35 -17.87 12.45
CA GLN A 890 -73.20 -16.74 12.85
C GLN A 890 -73.24 -16.51 14.38
N ALA A 891 -72.45 -17.24 15.18
CA ALA A 891 -72.54 -17.21 16.64
C ALA A 891 -72.31 -15.79 17.22
N ASN A 892 -73.19 -15.40 18.16
CA ASN A 892 -73.19 -14.09 18.84
C ASN A 892 -73.27 -12.84 17.93
N GLY A 893 -73.56 -13.01 16.64
CA GLY A 893 -73.72 -11.89 15.69
C GLY A 893 -72.41 -11.19 15.32
N ALA A 894 -71.26 -11.83 15.55
CA ALA A 894 -69.94 -11.23 15.36
C ALA A 894 -69.45 -11.18 13.90
N VAL A 895 -70.09 -11.93 12.98
CA VAL A 895 -69.72 -12.02 11.56
C VAL A 895 -70.95 -11.85 10.66
N GLU A 896 -70.87 -10.93 9.71
CA GLU A 896 -71.91 -10.53 8.75
C GLU A 896 -71.69 -11.17 7.35
N ASP A 897 -72.72 -11.14 6.48
CA ASP A 897 -72.67 -11.57 5.06
C ASP A 897 -72.30 -13.04 4.75
N VAL A 898 -72.50 -13.94 5.72
CA VAL A 898 -72.34 -15.39 5.53
C VAL A 898 -73.45 -15.98 4.65
N ARG A 899 -73.09 -16.58 3.50
CA ARG A 899 -74.00 -17.17 2.49
C ARG A 899 -73.94 -18.70 2.42
N ASP A 900 -74.97 -19.32 1.84
CA ASP A 900 -75.10 -20.79 1.68
C ASP A 900 -74.64 -21.26 0.28
N GLY A 901 -74.56 -22.57 0.06
CA GLY A 901 -74.17 -23.19 -1.23
C GLY A 901 -72.66 -23.23 -1.42
N ASP A 902 -72.18 -22.91 -2.63
CA ASP A 902 -70.75 -22.93 -2.97
C ASP A 902 -69.91 -21.97 -2.09
N TYR A 903 -70.55 -20.93 -1.54
CA TYR A 903 -69.95 -19.98 -0.60
C TYR A 903 -69.62 -20.62 0.76
N LEU A 904 -70.53 -21.43 1.33
CA LEU A 904 -70.34 -22.05 2.65
C LEU A 904 -69.23 -23.10 2.62
N ALA A 905 -69.14 -23.86 1.52
CA ALA A 905 -68.03 -24.77 1.29
C ALA A 905 -66.72 -24.00 1.16
N ALA A 906 -66.73 -22.88 0.43
CA ALA A 906 -65.56 -22.02 0.27
C ALA A 906 -65.12 -21.34 1.58
N TYR A 907 -66.03 -20.90 2.47
CA TYR A 907 -65.64 -20.35 3.78
C TYR A 907 -64.91 -21.37 4.65
N ASN A 908 -65.42 -22.61 4.71
CA ASN A 908 -64.77 -23.66 5.51
C ASN A 908 -63.38 -24.01 4.95
N VAL A 909 -63.26 -24.16 3.63
CA VAL A 909 -61.97 -24.37 2.96
C VAL A 909 -61.02 -23.20 3.19
N GLU A 910 -61.52 -21.96 3.08
CA GLU A 910 -60.70 -20.77 3.28
C GLU A 910 -60.29 -20.60 4.74
N ALA A 911 -61.17 -20.89 5.69
CA ALA A 911 -60.86 -20.85 7.12
C ALA A 911 -59.81 -21.87 7.49
N ILE A 912 -59.84 -23.07 6.89
CA ILE A 912 -58.79 -24.08 7.06
C ILE A 912 -57.44 -23.56 6.54
N LYS A 913 -57.44 -22.83 5.41
CA LYS A 913 -56.22 -22.26 4.82
C LYS A 913 -55.67 -21.04 5.57
N ARG A 914 -56.54 -20.19 6.14
CA ARG A 914 -56.17 -18.91 6.77
C ARG A 914 -55.91 -19.01 8.28
N LYS A 915 -55.99 -20.20 8.87
CA LYS A 915 -55.61 -20.41 10.26
C LYS A 915 -54.13 -20.10 10.50
N PRO A 916 -53.79 -19.51 11.67
CA PRO A 916 -54.71 -18.97 12.67
C PRO A 916 -55.22 -17.59 12.26
N LEU A 917 -56.54 -17.37 12.33
CA LEU A 917 -57.15 -16.05 12.29
C LEU A 917 -56.88 -15.37 13.64
N SER A 918 -56.49 -14.09 13.62
CA SER A 918 -55.99 -13.37 14.80
C SER A 918 -56.99 -12.37 15.39
N SER A 919 -58.04 -12.06 14.66
CA SER A 919 -59.08 -11.12 15.07
C SER A 919 -60.44 -11.47 14.46
N MET A 920 -61.49 -10.83 14.99
CA MET A 920 -62.82 -10.90 14.38
C MET A 920 -62.88 -10.22 13.01
N ASP A 921 -62.07 -9.18 12.81
CA ASP A 921 -61.96 -8.51 11.51
C ASP A 921 -61.34 -9.44 10.46
N ASP A 922 -60.40 -10.32 10.83
CA ASP A 922 -59.84 -11.32 9.92
C ASP A 922 -60.89 -12.33 9.46
N ILE A 923 -61.77 -12.74 10.39
CA ILE A 923 -62.88 -13.64 10.12
C ILE A 923 -63.90 -12.95 9.18
N GLN A 924 -64.22 -11.67 9.42
CA GLN A 924 -65.11 -10.91 8.55
C GLN A 924 -64.52 -10.70 7.14
N ARG A 925 -63.22 -10.40 7.07
CA ARG A 925 -62.51 -10.24 5.79
C ARG A 925 -62.51 -11.55 4.99
N LEU A 926 -62.29 -12.69 5.65
CA LEU A 926 -62.37 -14.01 5.01
C LEU A 926 -63.69 -14.23 4.28
N VAL A 927 -64.81 -13.97 4.97
CA VAL A 927 -66.16 -14.13 4.40
C VAL A 927 -66.36 -13.21 3.19
N ASN A 928 -65.90 -11.96 3.30
CA ASN A 928 -66.00 -10.98 2.21
C ASN A 928 -65.17 -11.39 0.99
N ASP A 929 -63.93 -11.82 1.19
CA ASP A 929 -63.02 -12.23 0.11
C ASP A 929 -63.55 -13.46 -0.63
N VAL A 930 -64.07 -14.45 0.10
CA VAL A 930 -64.67 -15.64 -0.49
C VAL A 930 -65.89 -15.29 -1.35
N ASN A 931 -66.73 -14.37 -0.87
CA ASN A 931 -67.90 -13.89 -1.62
C ASN A 931 -67.51 -13.23 -2.95
N ILE A 932 -66.47 -12.40 -2.93
CA ILE A 932 -65.92 -11.72 -4.10
C ILE A 932 -65.34 -12.75 -5.09
N SER A 933 -64.53 -13.68 -4.60
CA SER A 933 -63.87 -14.72 -5.39
C SER A 933 -64.82 -15.65 -6.14
N VAL A 934 -65.80 -16.21 -5.44
CA VAL A 934 -66.79 -17.13 -6.06
C VAL A 934 -67.58 -16.41 -7.16
N THR A 935 -67.86 -15.12 -6.97
CA THR A 935 -68.55 -14.29 -7.97
C THR A 935 -67.69 -14.03 -9.20
N ALA A 936 -66.43 -13.67 -9.01
CA ALA A 936 -65.48 -13.38 -10.08
C ALA A 936 -65.15 -14.63 -10.91
N PHE A 937 -64.90 -15.76 -10.26
CA PHE A 937 -64.63 -17.03 -10.94
C PHE A 937 -65.81 -17.47 -11.81
N SER A 938 -67.04 -17.30 -11.31
CA SER A 938 -68.26 -17.59 -12.08
C SER A 938 -68.36 -16.81 -13.39
N LYS A 939 -67.87 -15.56 -13.46
CA LYS A 939 -67.86 -14.78 -14.71
C LYS A 939 -66.91 -15.39 -15.74
N ILE A 940 -65.72 -15.80 -15.32
CA ILE A 940 -64.71 -16.41 -16.21
C ILE A 940 -65.19 -17.75 -16.74
N GLN A 941 -65.81 -18.59 -15.89
CA GLN A 941 -66.37 -19.88 -16.32
C GLN A 941 -67.41 -19.70 -17.44
N ASN A 942 -68.19 -18.62 -17.39
CA ASN A 942 -69.21 -18.33 -18.40
C ASN A 942 -68.65 -17.78 -19.73
N ALA A 943 -67.45 -17.20 -19.72
CA ALA A 943 -66.81 -16.59 -20.90
C ALA A 943 -65.88 -17.53 -21.67
N ALA A 944 -65.48 -18.65 -21.07
CA ALA A 944 -64.62 -19.66 -21.72
C ALA A 944 -65.25 -20.18 -23.03
N GLY A 945 -64.47 -20.15 -24.12
CA GLY A 945 -64.90 -20.64 -25.45
C GLY A 945 -65.84 -19.70 -26.19
N GLY A 946 -65.94 -18.44 -25.76
CA GLY A 946 -66.85 -17.45 -26.29
C GLY A 946 -66.31 -16.03 -26.16
N ASP A 947 -67.19 -15.11 -25.74
CA ASP A 947 -66.91 -13.68 -25.64
C ASP A 947 -66.34 -13.32 -24.27
N THR A 948 -65.12 -12.76 -24.25
CA THR A 948 -64.41 -12.36 -23.02
C THR A 948 -64.62 -10.89 -22.63
N THR A 949 -65.45 -10.13 -23.37
CA THR A 949 -65.66 -8.69 -23.11
C THR A 949 -66.32 -8.36 -21.79
N ALA A 950 -67.00 -9.32 -21.16
CA ALA A 950 -67.64 -9.16 -19.86
C ALA A 950 -66.69 -9.38 -18.66
N ILE A 951 -65.45 -9.83 -18.92
CA ILE A 951 -64.42 -10.01 -17.89
C ILE A 951 -63.71 -8.67 -17.70
N ALA A 952 -63.74 -8.15 -16.47
CA ALA A 952 -62.94 -6.99 -16.08
C ALA A 952 -61.62 -7.43 -15.44
N THR A 953 -60.62 -6.55 -15.42
CA THR A 953 -59.34 -6.79 -14.72
C THR A 953 -59.55 -7.20 -13.26
N SER A 954 -60.54 -6.60 -12.58
CA SER A 954 -60.87 -6.93 -11.20
C SER A 954 -61.29 -8.39 -11.03
N ASP A 955 -61.93 -8.99 -12.04
CA ASP A 955 -62.42 -10.36 -11.95
C ASP A 955 -61.26 -11.38 -11.87
N PHE A 956 -60.04 -11.05 -12.32
CA PHE A 956 -58.89 -11.91 -12.10
C PHE A 956 -58.30 -11.75 -10.70
N THR A 957 -58.19 -10.50 -10.22
CA THR A 957 -57.62 -10.20 -8.90
C THR A 957 -58.52 -10.59 -7.75
N ASP A 958 -59.83 -10.67 -8.01
CA ASP A 958 -60.85 -11.00 -7.03
C ASP A 958 -60.90 -12.50 -6.69
N ILE A 959 -60.32 -13.37 -7.53
CA ILE A 959 -60.36 -14.83 -7.36
C ILE A 959 -59.29 -15.30 -6.39
N LEU A 960 -59.73 -15.88 -5.27
CA LEU A 960 -58.86 -16.53 -4.29
C LEU A 960 -58.17 -17.76 -4.89
N HIS A 961 -56.87 -17.89 -4.58
CA HIS A 961 -55.99 -18.98 -5.06
C HIS A 961 -55.80 -19.03 -6.58
N LEU A 962 -56.11 -17.94 -7.29
CA LEU A 962 -55.72 -17.83 -8.69
C LEU A 962 -54.22 -17.60 -8.77
N GLU A 963 -53.52 -18.57 -9.33
CA GLU A 963 -52.07 -18.53 -9.48
C GLU A 963 -51.71 -18.12 -10.91
N HIS A 964 -50.51 -17.59 -11.07
CA HIS A 964 -49.95 -17.19 -12.37
C HIS A 964 -50.70 -16.06 -13.09
N PHE A 965 -51.56 -15.28 -12.43
CA PHE A 965 -52.06 -14.04 -13.05
C PHE A 965 -50.95 -12.97 -13.05
N ASP A 966 -50.69 -12.40 -14.22
CA ASP A 966 -49.79 -11.26 -14.45
C ASP A 966 -50.58 -10.21 -15.23
N SER A 967 -50.81 -9.05 -14.61
CA SER A 967 -51.58 -7.97 -15.21
C SER A 967 -51.01 -7.47 -16.55
N LYS A 968 -49.71 -7.66 -16.80
CA LYS A 968 -49.09 -7.33 -18.10
C LYS A 968 -49.58 -8.21 -19.23
N ASN A 969 -49.97 -9.44 -18.92
CA ASN A 969 -50.40 -10.46 -19.89
C ASN A 969 -51.94 -10.56 -19.98
N GLU A 970 -52.69 -9.63 -19.40
CA GLU A 970 -54.16 -9.65 -19.38
C GLU A 970 -54.77 -9.79 -20.78
N ALA A 971 -54.26 -9.05 -21.77
CA ALA A 971 -54.71 -9.16 -23.15
C ALA A 971 -54.47 -10.57 -23.73
N ALA A 972 -53.34 -11.21 -23.38
CA ALA A 972 -53.03 -12.57 -23.80
C ALA A 972 -53.92 -13.61 -23.09
N TYR A 973 -54.24 -13.40 -21.80
CA TYR A 973 -55.17 -14.27 -21.08
C TYR A 973 -56.59 -14.22 -21.65
N LEU A 974 -57.09 -13.04 -22.03
CA LEU A 974 -58.41 -12.91 -22.66
C LEU A 974 -58.46 -13.69 -23.97
N VAL A 975 -57.39 -13.63 -24.78
CA VAL A 975 -57.28 -14.45 -26.00
C VAL A 975 -57.24 -15.94 -25.67
N ALA A 976 -56.46 -16.34 -24.66
CA ALA A 976 -56.36 -17.74 -24.23
C ALA A 976 -57.70 -18.30 -23.70
N ILE A 977 -58.43 -17.52 -22.89
CA ILE A 977 -59.75 -17.87 -22.35
C ILE A 977 -60.79 -17.98 -23.47
N GLY A 978 -60.79 -17.04 -24.42
CA GLY A 978 -61.68 -17.08 -25.58
C GLY A 978 -61.44 -18.31 -26.48
N ASN A 979 -60.20 -18.79 -26.53
CA ASN A 979 -59.82 -19.99 -27.29
C ASN A 979 -60.00 -21.30 -26.49
N ALA A 980 -60.16 -21.26 -25.17
CA ALA A 980 -60.30 -22.45 -24.33
C ALA A 980 -61.72 -23.05 -24.42
N SER A 981 -61.86 -24.38 -24.40
CA SER A 981 -63.20 -25.01 -24.51
C SER A 981 -64.06 -24.93 -23.23
N SER A 982 -63.44 -24.90 -22.05
CA SER A 982 -64.10 -24.75 -20.73
C SER A 982 -63.08 -24.53 -19.61
N VAL A 983 -63.46 -23.87 -18.51
CA VAL A 983 -62.64 -23.70 -17.29
C VAL A 983 -63.42 -24.17 -16.06
N ASN A 984 -63.08 -25.33 -15.50
CA ASN A 984 -63.94 -26.04 -14.52
C ASN A 984 -63.70 -25.66 -13.05
N ASN A 985 -62.51 -25.18 -12.71
CA ASN A 985 -62.12 -24.74 -11.37
C ASN A 985 -60.97 -23.73 -11.47
N VAL A 986 -60.62 -23.09 -10.35
CA VAL A 986 -59.54 -22.10 -10.30
C VAL A 986 -58.21 -22.69 -10.74
N ASN A 987 -57.90 -23.94 -10.40
CA ASN A 987 -56.65 -24.60 -10.83
C ASN A 987 -56.54 -24.74 -12.36
N ALA A 988 -57.66 -25.02 -13.05
CA ALA A 988 -57.69 -25.08 -14.51
C ALA A 988 -57.44 -23.70 -15.14
N LEU A 989 -57.88 -22.62 -14.48
CA LEU A 989 -57.60 -21.26 -14.90
C LEU A 989 -56.12 -20.88 -14.64
N SER A 990 -55.59 -21.23 -13.47
CA SER A 990 -54.18 -21.05 -13.12
C SER A 990 -53.25 -21.74 -14.13
N ALA A 991 -53.59 -22.97 -14.56
CA ALA A 991 -52.79 -23.71 -15.55
C ALA A 991 -52.80 -23.04 -16.94
N LEU A 992 -53.93 -22.45 -17.34
CA LEU A 992 -54.04 -21.69 -18.59
C LEU A 992 -53.17 -20.42 -18.55
N PHE A 993 -53.14 -19.75 -17.40
CA PHE A 993 -52.32 -18.56 -17.19
C PHE A 993 -50.83 -18.89 -17.16
N LEU A 994 -50.45 -19.99 -16.52
CA LEU A 994 -49.08 -20.49 -16.54
C LEU A 994 -48.59 -20.70 -17.98
N ALA A 995 -49.35 -21.45 -18.79
CA ALA A 995 -48.99 -21.68 -20.19
C ALA A 995 -48.88 -20.39 -21.01
N THR A 996 -49.78 -19.43 -20.75
CA THR A 996 -49.76 -18.12 -21.42
C THR A 996 -48.53 -17.31 -21.01
N ASN A 997 -48.17 -17.30 -19.72
CA ASN A 997 -46.98 -16.62 -19.22
C ASN A 997 -45.70 -17.21 -19.74
N GLN A 998 -45.57 -18.54 -19.76
CA GLN A 998 -44.39 -19.22 -20.30
C GLN A 998 -44.18 -18.82 -21.76
N ALA A 999 -45.27 -18.77 -22.56
CA ALA A 999 -45.22 -18.31 -23.95
C ALA A 999 -44.81 -16.83 -24.09
N GLN A 1000 -45.34 -15.94 -23.26
CA GLN A 1000 -44.94 -14.53 -23.29
C GLN A 1000 -43.49 -14.33 -22.81
N ASN A 1001 -43.04 -15.12 -21.83
CA ASN A 1001 -41.70 -15.05 -21.28
C ASN A 1001 -40.64 -15.47 -22.31
N ILE A 1002 -40.82 -16.62 -22.97
CA ILE A 1002 -39.86 -17.05 -23.99
C ILE A 1002 -39.81 -16.08 -25.17
N LEU A 1003 -40.94 -15.48 -25.57
CA LEU A 1003 -40.97 -14.43 -26.59
C LEU A 1003 -40.24 -13.16 -26.14
N ALA A 1004 -40.41 -12.76 -24.88
CA ALA A 1004 -39.70 -11.61 -24.32
C ALA A 1004 -38.19 -11.85 -24.23
N LEU A 1005 -37.76 -13.05 -23.78
CA LEU A 1005 -36.35 -13.42 -23.70
C LEU A 1005 -35.69 -13.42 -25.08
N VAL A 1006 -36.34 -14.04 -26.08
CA VAL A 1006 -35.82 -14.09 -27.45
C VAL A 1006 -35.77 -12.68 -28.07
N ASN A 1007 -36.80 -11.85 -27.86
CA ASN A 1007 -36.84 -10.46 -28.34
C ASN A 1007 -35.93 -9.50 -27.56
N ALA A 1008 -35.22 -9.99 -26.54
CA ALA A 1008 -34.24 -9.25 -25.78
C ALA A 1008 -32.80 -9.72 -26.06
N ILE A 1009 -32.61 -10.68 -26.98
CA ILE A 1009 -31.28 -11.17 -27.34
C ILE A 1009 -30.47 -10.03 -27.98
N THR A 1010 -29.26 -9.84 -27.47
CA THR A 1010 -28.26 -8.91 -27.98
C THR A 1010 -26.88 -9.58 -27.96
N GLU A 1011 -25.85 -8.94 -28.51
CA GLU A 1011 -24.47 -9.47 -28.46
C GLU A 1011 -23.97 -9.73 -27.02
N GLN A 1012 -24.49 -9.00 -26.03
CA GLN A 1012 -24.11 -9.13 -24.62
C GLN A 1012 -25.06 -10.04 -23.82
N VAL A 1013 -26.24 -10.34 -24.36
CA VAL A 1013 -27.29 -11.10 -23.67
C VAL A 1013 -27.79 -12.17 -24.62
N GLN A 1014 -27.19 -13.36 -24.53
CA GLN A 1014 -27.57 -14.54 -25.30
C GLN A 1014 -28.36 -15.51 -24.41
N MET A 1015 -29.19 -16.34 -25.04
CA MET A 1015 -29.92 -17.39 -24.34
C MET A 1015 -29.14 -18.71 -24.38
N ASP A 1016 -29.02 -19.36 -23.23
CA ASP A 1016 -28.45 -20.70 -23.13
C ASP A 1016 -29.45 -21.80 -23.56
N LEU A 1017 -28.97 -23.04 -23.69
CA LEU A 1017 -29.80 -24.17 -24.10
C LEU A 1017 -30.98 -24.41 -23.15
N THR A 1018 -30.79 -24.21 -21.84
CA THR A 1018 -31.85 -24.37 -20.84
C THR A 1018 -32.95 -23.32 -20.99
N GLN A 1019 -32.59 -22.09 -21.35
CA GLN A 1019 -33.53 -20.99 -21.63
C GLN A 1019 -34.29 -21.24 -22.93
N TRP A 1020 -33.63 -21.74 -23.98
CA TRP A 1020 -34.30 -22.16 -25.22
C TRP A 1020 -35.24 -23.35 -25.02
N GLN A 1021 -34.92 -24.25 -24.09
CA GLN A 1021 -35.75 -25.43 -23.76
C GLN A 1021 -36.77 -25.16 -22.65
N ALA A 1022 -36.84 -23.92 -22.13
CA ALA A 1022 -37.72 -23.57 -21.03
C ALA A 1022 -39.18 -23.93 -21.35
N ASP A 1023 -39.83 -24.58 -20.37
CA ASP A 1023 -41.25 -24.93 -20.40
C ASP A 1023 -41.69 -25.82 -21.58
N ALA A 1024 -40.74 -26.42 -22.31
CA ALA A 1024 -40.96 -27.31 -23.46
C ALA A 1024 -41.86 -26.73 -24.57
N LEU A 1025 -41.81 -25.41 -24.77
CA LEU A 1025 -42.65 -24.71 -25.74
C LEU A 1025 -42.19 -24.84 -27.20
N LEU A 1026 -40.90 -25.05 -27.43
CA LEU A 1026 -40.27 -25.11 -28.75
C LEU A 1026 -39.85 -26.55 -29.07
N ILE A 1027 -40.02 -26.96 -30.32
CA ILE A 1027 -39.69 -28.30 -30.81
C ILE A 1027 -38.50 -28.27 -31.78
N ASN A 1028 -37.85 -29.42 -31.99
CA ASN A 1028 -36.73 -29.59 -32.92
C ASN A 1028 -35.48 -28.74 -32.63
N LEU A 1029 -35.33 -28.22 -31.41
CA LEU A 1029 -34.09 -27.61 -30.95
C LEU A 1029 -32.96 -28.66 -30.93
N GLN A 1030 -31.86 -28.35 -31.61
CA GLN A 1030 -30.64 -29.14 -31.59
C GLN A 1030 -29.75 -28.71 -30.42
N THR A 1031 -28.99 -29.64 -29.86
CA THR A 1031 -28.29 -29.44 -28.57
C THR A 1031 -26.79 -29.18 -28.72
N THR A 1032 -26.27 -29.09 -29.94
CA THR A 1032 -24.85 -28.80 -30.17
C THR A 1032 -24.57 -27.30 -30.04
N ALA A 1033 -23.40 -26.92 -29.55
CA ALA A 1033 -22.98 -25.52 -29.40
C ALA A 1033 -23.19 -24.67 -30.68
N SER A 1034 -22.82 -25.20 -31.86
CA SER A 1034 -23.00 -24.50 -33.14
C SER A 1034 -24.47 -24.14 -33.45
N HIS A 1035 -25.43 -24.99 -33.08
CA HIS A 1035 -26.85 -24.67 -33.26
C HIS A 1035 -27.32 -23.60 -32.27
N LEU A 1036 -26.86 -23.68 -31.01
CA LEU A 1036 -27.20 -22.69 -29.98
C LEU A 1036 -26.67 -21.30 -30.33
N ASP A 1037 -25.41 -21.21 -30.73
CA ASP A 1037 -24.79 -19.94 -31.17
C ASP A 1037 -25.56 -19.36 -32.36
N THR A 1038 -25.92 -20.21 -33.33
CA THR A 1038 -26.67 -19.77 -34.51
C THR A 1038 -28.12 -19.39 -34.18
N TYR A 1039 -28.80 -20.07 -33.24
CA TYR A 1039 -30.14 -19.65 -32.79
C TYR A 1039 -30.10 -18.25 -32.16
N ASN A 1040 -29.10 -17.96 -31.33
CA ASN A 1040 -28.93 -16.65 -30.70
C ASN A 1040 -28.64 -15.56 -31.73
N SER A 1041 -27.68 -15.80 -32.64
CA SER A 1041 -27.33 -14.84 -33.69
C SER A 1041 -28.50 -14.59 -34.65
N GLU A 1042 -29.24 -15.63 -35.06
CA GLU A 1042 -30.40 -15.46 -35.94
C GLU A 1042 -31.60 -14.81 -35.24
N ALA A 1043 -31.84 -15.12 -33.96
CA ALA A 1043 -32.90 -14.47 -33.19
C ALA A 1043 -32.64 -12.97 -33.07
N MET A 1044 -31.38 -12.57 -32.84
CA MET A 1044 -30.97 -11.17 -32.78
C MET A 1044 -31.22 -10.42 -34.10
N LEU A 1045 -31.13 -11.10 -35.24
CA LEU A 1045 -31.37 -10.52 -36.56
C LEU A 1045 -32.87 -10.43 -36.92
N ARG A 1046 -33.70 -11.36 -36.44
CA ARG A 1046 -35.11 -11.50 -36.85
C ARG A 1046 -36.13 -10.96 -35.86
N GLN A 1047 -35.70 -10.55 -34.67
CA GLN A 1047 -36.57 -9.90 -33.68
C GLN A 1047 -37.22 -8.60 -34.22
N PRO A 1048 -38.45 -8.25 -33.76
CA PRO A 1048 -39.24 -8.94 -32.74
C PRO A 1048 -40.16 -10.03 -33.30
N PHE A 1049 -40.22 -11.17 -32.62
CA PHE A 1049 -41.16 -12.26 -32.84
C PHE A 1049 -42.52 -11.96 -32.18
N ALA A 1050 -43.60 -12.12 -32.95
CA ALA A 1050 -44.97 -11.84 -32.51
C ALA A 1050 -45.66 -13.04 -31.83
N ASP A 1051 -45.24 -14.26 -32.15
CA ASP A 1051 -45.79 -15.50 -31.60
C ASP A 1051 -44.76 -16.65 -31.66
N ILE A 1052 -45.07 -17.74 -30.96
CA ILE A 1052 -44.22 -18.95 -30.90
C ILE A 1052 -44.08 -19.62 -32.27
N THR A 1053 -45.03 -19.43 -33.20
CA THR A 1053 -44.96 -20.04 -34.54
C THR A 1053 -43.86 -19.39 -35.38
N ALA A 1054 -43.73 -18.07 -35.33
CA ALA A 1054 -42.67 -17.35 -36.02
C ALA A 1054 -41.28 -17.73 -35.48
N LEU A 1055 -41.16 -17.87 -34.15
CA LEU A 1055 -39.94 -18.33 -33.50
C LEU A 1055 -39.57 -19.77 -33.89
N GLN A 1056 -40.57 -20.64 -33.98
CA GLN A 1056 -40.40 -22.03 -34.43
C GLN A 1056 -39.91 -22.13 -35.89
N GLY A 1057 -40.30 -21.17 -36.74
CA GLY A 1057 -39.82 -21.07 -38.13
C GLY A 1057 -38.33 -20.79 -38.23
N MET A 1058 -37.81 -19.82 -37.46
CA MET A 1058 -36.38 -19.50 -37.41
C MET A 1058 -35.53 -20.70 -36.98
N ILE A 1059 -35.97 -21.46 -35.97
CA ILE A 1059 -35.28 -22.67 -35.52
C ILE A 1059 -35.13 -23.69 -36.67
N GLY A 1060 -36.16 -23.79 -37.52
CA GLY A 1060 -36.12 -24.62 -38.73
C GLY A 1060 -35.02 -24.20 -39.71
N ASP A 1061 -34.92 -22.91 -40.00
CA ASP A 1061 -33.92 -22.36 -40.94
C ASP A 1061 -32.49 -22.53 -40.43
N VAL A 1062 -32.26 -22.26 -39.14
CA VAL A 1062 -30.95 -22.45 -38.48
C VAL A 1062 -30.51 -23.91 -38.58
N ASN A 1063 -31.42 -24.85 -38.29
CA ASN A 1063 -31.13 -26.28 -38.37
C ASN A 1063 -30.72 -26.70 -39.78
N ALA A 1064 -31.38 -26.17 -40.81
CA ALA A 1064 -31.04 -26.45 -42.19
C ALA A 1064 -29.64 -25.92 -42.56
N SER A 1065 -29.32 -24.69 -42.15
CA SER A 1065 -28.03 -24.04 -42.40
C SER A 1065 -26.85 -24.79 -41.77
N VAL A 1066 -26.94 -25.11 -40.47
CA VAL A 1066 -25.88 -25.85 -39.77
C VAL A 1066 -25.71 -27.26 -40.34
N ALA A 1067 -26.80 -27.91 -40.75
CA ALA A 1067 -26.72 -29.22 -41.42
C ALA A 1067 -25.98 -29.13 -42.77
N ALA A 1068 -26.25 -28.09 -43.57
CA ALA A 1068 -25.60 -27.89 -44.86
C ALA A 1068 -24.10 -27.54 -44.70
N LEU A 1069 -23.74 -26.69 -43.75
CA LEU A 1069 -22.34 -26.35 -43.46
C LEU A 1069 -21.54 -27.57 -42.96
N ASN A 1070 -22.15 -28.39 -42.11
CA ASN A 1070 -21.57 -29.67 -41.68
C ASN A 1070 -21.40 -30.64 -42.86
N LYS A 1071 -22.34 -30.66 -43.81
CA LYS A 1071 -22.23 -31.49 -45.01
C LYS A 1071 -21.02 -31.06 -45.86
N VAL A 1072 -20.78 -29.75 -46.03
CA VAL A 1072 -19.59 -29.23 -46.71
C VAL A 1072 -18.31 -29.62 -45.97
N SER A 1073 -18.24 -29.36 -44.66
CA SER A 1073 -17.06 -29.67 -43.83
C SER A 1073 -16.72 -31.16 -43.84
N ASN A 1074 -17.72 -32.05 -43.81
CA ASN A 1074 -17.52 -33.51 -43.84
C ASN A 1074 -17.05 -34.06 -45.20
N LEU A 1075 -17.28 -33.33 -46.29
CA LEU A 1075 -16.87 -33.75 -47.64
C LEU A 1075 -15.54 -33.12 -48.07
N ALA A 1076 -15.02 -32.15 -47.31
CA ALA A 1076 -13.69 -31.58 -47.52
C ALA A 1076 -12.60 -32.66 -47.48
N GLY A 1077 -11.60 -32.55 -48.35
CA GLY A 1077 -10.49 -33.50 -48.45
C GLY A 1077 -10.88 -34.85 -49.06
N GLY A 1078 -12.08 -34.96 -49.63
CA GLY A 1078 -12.68 -36.19 -50.13
C GLY A 1078 -13.52 -36.01 -51.39
N ASN A 1079 -14.54 -36.86 -51.58
CA ASN A 1079 -15.41 -36.77 -52.74
C ASN A 1079 -16.58 -35.80 -52.50
N THR A 1080 -16.51 -34.64 -53.15
CA THR A 1080 -17.48 -33.53 -53.02
C THR A 1080 -18.65 -33.58 -54.01
N SER A 1081 -18.77 -34.62 -54.84
CA SER A 1081 -19.83 -34.73 -55.86
C SER A 1081 -21.27 -34.76 -55.32
N ALA A 1082 -21.43 -34.93 -54.00
CA ALA A 1082 -22.71 -34.94 -53.30
C ALA A 1082 -23.19 -33.54 -52.85
N LEU A 1083 -22.35 -32.51 -53.02
CA LEU A 1083 -22.71 -31.12 -52.78
C LEU A 1083 -23.54 -30.58 -53.95
N THR A 1084 -24.71 -30.03 -53.66
CA THR A 1084 -25.63 -29.43 -54.63
C THR A 1084 -25.80 -27.94 -54.41
N GLU A 1085 -26.39 -27.23 -55.38
CA GLU A 1085 -26.77 -25.82 -55.24
C GLU A 1085 -27.66 -25.59 -54.00
N ASP A 1086 -28.61 -26.49 -53.72
CA ASP A 1086 -29.49 -26.41 -52.54
C ASP A 1086 -28.71 -26.47 -51.22
N ASP A 1087 -27.59 -27.19 -51.16
CA ASP A 1087 -26.76 -27.23 -49.95
C ASP A 1087 -26.13 -25.86 -49.69
N PHE A 1088 -25.61 -25.19 -50.72
CA PHE A 1088 -25.06 -23.83 -50.57
C PHE A 1088 -26.15 -22.80 -50.29
N ALA A 1089 -27.33 -22.94 -50.90
CA ALA A 1089 -28.47 -22.05 -50.69
C ALA A 1089 -29.10 -22.17 -49.28
N ALA A 1090 -28.99 -23.33 -48.63
CA ALA A 1090 -29.47 -23.53 -47.27
C ALA A 1090 -28.57 -22.88 -46.20
N ILE A 1091 -27.32 -22.56 -46.54
CA ILE A 1091 -26.36 -21.92 -45.63
C ILE A 1091 -26.69 -20.44 -45.50
N LEU A 1092 -27.13 -20.05 -44.31
CA LEU A 1092 -27.41 -18.65 -43.98
C LEU A 1092 -26.12 -17.81 -44.09
N HIS A 1093 -26.24 -16.64 -44.71
CA HIS A 1093 -25.16 -15.65 -44.90
C HIS A 1093 -23.97 -16.08 -45.76
N LEU A 1094 -24.09 -17.14 -46.57
CA LEU A 1094 -23.06 -17.49 -47.55
C LEU A 1094 -23.03 -16.49 -48.70
N ASN A 1095 -21.87 -15.89 -48.94
CA ASN A 1095 -21.61 -14.95 -50.02
C ASN A 1095 -20.69 -15.61 -51.07
N HIS A 1096 -20.45 -14.93 -52.19
CA HIS A 1096 -19.52 -15.38 -53.25
C HIS A 1096 -19.84 -16.72 -53.95
N PHE A 1097 -20.92 -17.43 -53.59
CA PHE A 1097 -21.37 -18.61 -54.31
C PHE A 1097 -21.95 -18.23 -55.68
N GLU A 1098 -21.30 -18.67 -56.75
CA GLU A 1098 -21.80 -18.57 -58.11
C GLU A 1098 -22.09 -19.96 -58.67
N ALA A 1099 -23.35 -20.22 -59.04
CA ALA A 1099 -23.78 -21.53 -59.51
C ALA A 1099 -22.98 -22.06 -60.72
N VAL A 1100 -22.39 -21.16 -61.53
CA VAL A 1100 -21.56 -21.52 -62.70
C VAL A 1100 -20.23 -22.19 -62.29
N ASN A 1101 -19.70 -21.88 -61.11
CA ASN A 1101 -18.41 -22.37 -60.62
C ASN A 1101 -18.55 -23.58 -59.68
N ILE A 1102 -19.72 -24.19 -59.58
CA ILE A 1102 -19.99 -25.29 -58.63
C ILE A 1102 -19.02 -26.48 -58.78
N THR A 1103 -18.57 -26.78 -60.00
CA THR A 1103 -17.59 -27.86 -60.22
C THR A 1103 -16.22 -27.46 -59.67
N SER A 1104 -15.79 -26.21 -59.90
CA SER A 1104 -14.54 -25.66 -59.34
C SER A 1104 -14.59 -25.56 -57.82
N TYR A 1105 -15.72 -25.19 -57.21
CA TYR A 1105 -15.87 -25.21 -55.75
C TYR A 1105 -15.81 -26.64 -55.19
N GLN A 1106 -16.42 -27.61 -55.86
CA GLN A 1106 -16.32 -29.02 -55.47
C GLN A 1106 -14.86 -29.49 -55.51
N GLU A 1107 -14.11 -29.13 -56.54
CA GLU A 1107 -12.68 -29.46 -56.65
C GLU A 1107 -11.86 -28.76 -55.56
N ALA A 1108 -12.06 -27.46 -55.33
CA ALA A 1108 -11.37 -26.69 -54.30
C ALA A 1108 -11.66 -27.23 -52.88
N ILE A 1109 -12.94 -27.46 -52.54
CA ILE A 1109 -13.34 -28.06 -51.25
C ILE A 1109 -12.77 -29.48 -51.12
N GLY A 1110 -12.70 -30.25 -52.21
CA GLY A 1110 -12.13 -31.59 -52.22
C GLY A 1110 -10.61 -31.61 -52.04
N ALA A 1111 -9.92 -30.55 -52.46
CA ALA A 1111 -8.48 -30.37 -52.27
C ALA A 1111 -8.13 -29.87 -50.85
N GLU A 1112 -9.02 -29.11 -50.22
CA GLU A 1112 -8.83 -28.63 -48.85
C GLU A 1112 -9.01 -29.75 -47.82
N SER A 1113 -8.01 -29.96 -46.97
CA SER A 1113 -8.07 -31.01 -45.93
C SER A 1113 -9.20 -30.81 -44.90
N LEU A 1114 -9.65 -29.57 -44.72
CA LEU A 1114 -10.74 -29.20 -43.84
C LEU A 1114 -11.27 -27.80 -44.18
N VAL A 1115 -12.59 -27.63 -44.24
CA VAL A 1115 -13.22 -26.30 -44.32
C VAL A 1115 -13.90 -26.00 -42.98
N VAL A 1116 -13.32 -25.08 -42.21
CA VAL A 1116 -13.76 -24.76 -40.84
C VAL A 1116 -14.74 -23.58 -40.84
N GLY A 1117 -16.02 -23.91 -41.01
CA GLY A 1117 -17.12 -22.95 -40.85
C GLY A 1117 -17.37 -22.04 -42.05
N LEU A 1118 -18.28 -21.08 -41.87
CA LEU A 1118 -18.81 -20.25 -42.95
C LEU A 1118 -17.74 -19.35 -43.59
N ALA A 1119 -16.91 -18.68 -42.80
CA ALA A 1119 -15.90 -17.75 -43.31
C ALA A 1119 -14.82 -18.45 -44.15
N ALA A 1120 -14.39 -19.65 -43.74
CA ALA A 1120 -13.44 -20.46 -44.50
C ALA A 1120 -14.05 -20.91 -45.83
N LEU A 1121 -15.32 -21.31 -45.83
CA LEU A 1121 -16.03 -21.65 -47.06
C LEU A 1121 -16.18 -20.43 -47.97
N ASP A 1122 -16.58 -19.29 -47.44
CA ASP A 1122 -16.76 -18.04 -48.18
C ASP A 1122 -15.46 -17.57 -48.85
N ALA A 1123 -14.34 -17.61 -48.11
CA ALA A 1123 -13.02 -17.26 -48.63
C ALA A 1123 -12.54 -18.23 -49.72
N LEU A 1124 -12.81 -19.53 -49.56
CA LEU A 1124 -12.45 -20.54 -50.56
C LEU A 1124 -13.24 -20.34 -51.86
N LEU A 1125 -14.53 -20.03 -51.76
CA LEU A 1125 -15.37 -19.69 -52.92
C LEU A 1125 -14.85 -18.43 -53.62
N LEU A 1126 -14.50 -17.39 -52.86
CA LEU A 1126 -13.91 -16.16 -53.40
C LEU A 1126 -12.60 -16.43 -54.15
N LEU A 1127 -11.66 -17.15 -53.53
CA LEU A 1127 -10.39 -17.51 -54.16
C LEU A 1127 -10.60 -18.33 -55.44
N THR A 1128 -11.51 -19.30 -55.41
CA THR A 1128 -11.86 -20.11 -56.58
C THR A 1128 -12.39 -19.22 -57.70
N ASN A 1129 -13.26 -18.26 -57.39
CA ASN A 1129 -13.76 -17.31 -58.39
C ASN A 1129 -12.63 -16.48 -59.01
N GLN A 1130 -11.71 -15.94 -58.20
CA GLN A 1130 -10.58 -15.15 -58.67
C GLN A 1130 -9.64 -15.96 -59.58
N GLN A 1131 -9.35 -17.20 -59.21
CA GLN A 1131 -8.55 -18.12 -60.04
C GLN A 1131 -9.20 -18.38 -61.40
N GLN A 1132 -10.50 -18.65 -61.43
CA GLN A 1132 -11.22 -18.88 -62.69
C GLN A 1132 -11.23 -17.62 -63.58
N VAL A 1133 -11.27 -16.43 -62.98
CA VAL A 1133 -11.18 -15.15 -63.72
C VAL A 1133 -9.80 -14.97 -64.34
N LEU A 1134 -8.71 -15.15 -63.59
CA LEU A 1134 -7.35 -14.98 -64.10
C LEU A 1134 -7.02 -16.01 -65.19
N LEU A 1135 -7.37 -17.29 -64.98
CA LEU A 1135 -7.19 -18.33 -65.99
C LEU A 1135 -7.97 -18.03 -67.28
N SER A 1136 -9.18 -17.49 -67.15
CA SER A 1136 -9.97 -17.05 -68.30
C SER A 1136 -9.31 -15.87 -69.05
N ALA A 1137 -8.73 -14.92 -68.32
CA ALA A 1137 -8.05 -13.75 -68.90
C ALA A 1137 -6.76 -14.13 -69.64
N VAL A 1138 -5.91 -14.96 -69.02
CA VAL A 1138 -4.66 -15.41 -69.63
C VAL A 1138 -4.90 -16.27 -70.88
N ASN A 1139 -5.93 -17.15 -70.83
CA ASN A 1139 -6.31 -17.95 -71.99
C ASN A 1139 -6.96 -17.13 -73.12
N ALA A 1140 -7.17 -15.83 -72.92
CA ALA A 1140 -7.69 -14.91 -73.92
C ALA A 1140 -6.60 -13.99 -74.52
N ILE A 1141 -5.32 -14.10 -74.10
CA ILE A 1141 -4.21 -13.28 -74.64
C ILE A 1141 -4.01 -13.55 -76.14
N ASP A 1142 -3.89 -12.48 -76.93
CA ASP A 1142 -3.47 -12.50 -78.33
C ASP A 1142 -2.61 -11.26 -78.68
N ASP A 1143 -2.06 -11.22 -79.90
CA ASP A 1143 -1.17 -10.14 -80.40
C ASP A 1143 -1.75 -8.71 -80.23
N ASN A 1144 -3.07 -8.56 -80.09
CA ASN A 1144 -3.76 -7.27 -79.95
C ASN A 1144 -4.30 -7.02 -78.53
N THR A 1145 -4.32 -8.03 -77.67
CA THR A 1145 -4.79 -7.95 -76.28
C THR A 1145 -3.81 -8.63 -75.33
N PRO A 1146 -2.57 -8.11 -75.19
CA PRO A 1146 -1.70 -8.54 -74.11
C PRO A 1146 -2.31 -8.10 -72.77
N LEU A 1147 -2.05 -8.88 -71.72
CA LEU A 1147 -2.35 -8.48 -70.36
C LEU A 1147 -1.29 -7.49 -69.87
N GLU A 1148 -1.73 -6.46 -69.17
CA GLU A 1148 -0.83 -5.50 -68.54
C GLU A 1148 -0.26 -6.10 -67.25
N LEU A 1149 0.80 -5.49 -66.70
CA LEU A 1149 1.46 -5.98 -65.48
C LEU A 1149 0.46 -6.18 -64.32
N SER A 1150 -0.50 -5.25 -64.16
CA SER A 1150 -1.52 -5.31 -63.12
C SER A 1150 -2.53 -6.45 -63.30
N ASP A 1151 -2.76 -6.92 -64.52
CA ASP A 1151 -3.67 -8.04 -64.78
C ASP A 1151 -2.99 -9.35 -64.40
N TRP A 1152 -1.68 -9.46 -64.62
CA TRP A 1152 -0.86 -10.60 -64.21
C TRP A 1152 -0.66 -10.71 -62.70
N GLN A 1153 -0.73 -9.59 -62.00
CA GLN A 1153 -0.55 -9.53 -60.54
C GLN A 1153 -1.89 -9.47 -59.79
N VAL A 1154 -3.02 -9.49 -60.50
CA VAL A 1154 -4.35 -9.35 -59.89
C VAL A 1154 -4.59 -10.45 -58.84
N ASP A 1155 -5.16 -10.02 -57.71
CA ASP A 1155 -5.45 -10.87 -56.54
C ASP A 1155 -4.23 -11.63 -55.97
N MET A 1156 -2.99 -11.26 -56.35
CA MET A 1156 -1.73 -11.85 -55.89
C MET A 1156 -1.64 -13.38 -56.07
N LEU A 1157 -2.28 -13.90 -57.11
CA LEU A 1157 -2.34 -15.34 -57.38
C LEU A 1157 -1.02 -15.92 -57.92
N LEU A 1158 -0.14 -15.08 -58.48
CA LEU A 1158 1.15 -15.47 -59.04
C LEU A 1158 2.30 -14.77 -58.30
N SER A 1159 3.43 -15.44 -58.23
CA SER A 1159 4.69 -14.98 -57.63
C SER A 1159 5.74 -14.68 -58.70
N ASP A 1160 6.69 -13.80 -58.37
CA ASP A 1160 7.81 -13.38 -59.23
C ASP A 1160 7.38 -12.76 -60.59
N VAL A 1161 6.21 -12.12 -60.66
CA VAL A 1161 5.79 -11.40 -61.87
C VAL A 1161 6.53 -10.05 -61.95
N MET A 1162 7.52 -9.96 -62.84
CA MET A 1162 8.38 -8.78 -63.01
C MET A 1162 7.90 -7.88 -64.16
N ALA A 1163 8.32 -6.61 -64.12
CA ALA A 1163 8.11 -5.65 -65.20
C ALA A 1163 8.96 -5.96 -66.46
N GLU A 1164 8.99 -5.05 -67.44
CA GLU A 1164 9.82 -5.21 -68.64
C GLU A 1164 11.31 -5.40 -68.29
N PRO A 1165 12.03 -6.31 -68.98
CA PRO A 1165 11.63 -6.98 -70.21
C PRO A 1165 10.76 -8.25 -70.03
N ASN A 1166 10.51 -8.70 -68.79
CA ASN A 1166 9.88 -10.01 -68.54
C ASN A 1166 8.39 -10.02 -68.90
N LEU A 1167 7.68 -8.91 -68.70
CA LEU A 1167 6.24 -8.79 -68.99
C LEU A 1167 5.86 -9.09 -70.44
N SER A 1168 6.58 -8.49 -71.41
CA SER A 1168 6.35 -8.77 -72.84
C SER A 1168 6.65 -10.23 -73.19
N HIS A 1169 7.61 -10.84 -72.50
CA HIS A 1169 7.93 -12.26 -72.63
C HIS A 1169 6.88 -13.17 -71.96
N TYR A 1170 6.28 -12.79 -70.81
CA TYR A 1170 5.16 -13.53 -70.21
C TYR A 1170 3.97 -13.59 -71.15
N ASN A 1171 3.56 -12.46 -71.73
CA ASN A 1171 2.45 -12.41 -72.69
C ASN A 1171 2.74 -13.27 -73.93
N SER A 1172 3.95 -13.17 -74.48
CA SER A 1172 4.35 -13.93 -75.66
C SER A 1172 4.40 -15.44 -75.36
N GLU A 1173 4.96 -15.83 -74.22
CA GLU A 1173 5.06 -17.24 -73.84
C GLU A 1173 3.69 -17.80 -73.43
N ALA A 1174 2.83 -17.02 -72.77
CA ALA A 1174 1.46 -17.42 -72.42
C ALA A 1174 0.64 -17.72 -73.66
N GLN A 1175 0.68 -16.84 -74.67
CA GLN A 1175 0.01 -17.07 -75.94
C GLN A 1175 0.51 -18.36 -76.65
N LEU A 1176 1.78 -18.71 -76.50
CA LEU A 1176 2.35 -19.94 -77.05
C LEU A 1176 1.92 -21.21 -76.28
N ARG A 1177 1.75 -21.11 -74.95
CA ARG A 1177 1.43 -22.23 -74.06
C ARG A 1177 -0.07 -22.46 -73.85
N GLN A 1178 -0.93 -21.61 -74.42
CA GLN A 1178 -2.39 -21.76 -74.34
C GLN A 1178 -2.89 -23.11 -74.92
N PRO A 1179 -3.92 -23.74 -74.32
CA PRO A 1179 -4.59 -23.31 -73.09
C PRO A 1179 -3.80 -23.71 -71.83
N ILE A 1180 -3.74 -22.79 -70.87
CA ILE A 1180 -3.17 -22.98 -69.53
C ILE A 1180 -4.32 -23.42 -68.61
N ASN A 1181 -4.19 -24.59 -67.98
CA ASN A 1181 -5.31 -25.28 -67.35
C ASN A 1181 -5.44 -24.98 -65.85
N ASP A 1182 -4.34 -24.60 -65.21
CA ASP A 1182 -4.31 -24.27 -63.78
C ASP A 1182 -3.25 -23.21 -63.47
N LEU A 1183 -3.27 -22.74 -62.23
CA LEU A 1183 -2.38 -21.68 -61.77
C LEU A 1183 -0.92 -22.15 -61.63
N ALA A 1184 -0.67 -23.46 -61.51
CA ALA A 1184 0.68 -24.01 -61.40
C ALA A 1184 1.38 -24.03 -62.77
N GLU A 1185 0.66 -24.40 -63.83
CA GLU A 1185 1.12 -24.26 -65.22
C GLU A 1185 1.42 -22.78 -65.55
N LEU A 1186 0.58 -21.88 -65.04
CA LEU A 1186 0.78 -20.44 -65.20
C LEU A 1186 1.99 -19.91 -64.42
N GLN A 1187 2.18 -20.36 -63.18
CA GLN A 1187 3.32 -19.98 -62.35
C GLN A 1187 4.65 -20.49 -62.93
N LEU A 1188 4.66 -21.71 -63.47
CA LEU A 1188 5.85 -22.27 -64.11
C LEU A 1188 6.25 -21.47 -65.36
N LEU A 1189 5.28 -20.98 -66.13
CA LEU A 1189 5.53 -20.08 -67.24
C LEU A 1189 6.27 -18.81 -66.80
N ILE A 1190 5.82 -18.18 -65.71
CA ILE A 1190 6.47 -17.00 -65.13
C ILE A 1190 7.91 -17.31 -64.72
N SER A 1191 8.12 -18.41 -63.97
CA SER A 1191 9.44 -18.81 -63.51
C SER A 1191 10.41 -19.14 -64.66
N ASP A 1192 9.94 -19.82 -65.71
CA ASP A 1192 10.75 -20.13 -66.90
C ASP A 1192 11.19 -18.85 -67.63
N VAL A 1193 10.27 -17.90 -67.81
CA VAL A 1193 10.58 -16.62 -68.46
C VAL A 1193 11.57 -15.82 -67.62
N ASN A 1194 11.39 -15.76 -66.29
CA ASN A 1194 12.33 -15.11 -65.38
C ASN A 1194 13.74 -15.68 -65.47
N ALA A 1195 13.86 -17.00 -65.35
CA ALA A 1195 15.14 -17.69 -65.44
C ALA A 1195 15.81 -17.42 -66.79
N SER A 1196 15.03 -17.44 -67.88
CA SER A 1196 15.51 -17.15 -69.23
C SER A 1196 16.05 -15.73 -69.36
N VAL A 1197 15.34 -14.72 -68.85
CA VAL A 1197 15.80 -13.32 -68.92
C VAL A 1197 17.06 -13.10 -68.09
N VAL A 1198 17.10 -13.63 -66.86
CA VAL A 1198 18.28 -13.51 -65.98
C VAL A 1198 19.50 -14.17 -66.60
N ALA A 1199 19.35 -15.39 -67.13
CA ALA A 1199 20.44 -16.12 -67.75
C ALA A 1199 20.95 -15.41 -69.02
N PHE A 1200 20.05 -14.89 -69.85
CA PHE A 1200 20.42 -14.11 -71.03
C PHE A 1200 21.19 -12.83 -70.66
N ASN A 1201 20.72 -12.07 -69.65
CA ASN A 1201 21.40 -10.88 -69.15
C ASN A 1201 22.81 -11.18 -68.62
N LYS A 1202 22.99 -12.31 -67.92
CA LYS A 1202 24.30 -12.72 -67.42
C LYS A 1202 25.28 -13.01 -68.56
N ILE A 1203 24.83 -13.68 -69.62
CA ILE A 1203 25.63 -13.92 -70.83
C ILE A 1203 25.94 -12.61 -71.56
N GLN A 1204 24.96 -11.70 -71.69
CA GLN A 1204 25.19 -10.38 -72.29
C GLN A 1204 26.27 -9.58 -71.55
N THR A 1205 26.32 -9.69 -70.23
CA THR A 1205 27.32 -8.98 -69.39
C THR A 1205 28.73 -9.56 -69.55
N ALA A 1206 28.83 -10.87 -69.77
CA ALA A 1206 30.10 -11.56 -69.98
C ALA A 1206 30.66 -11.37 -71.41
N ALA A 1207 29.85 -10.93 -72.36
CA ALA A 1207 30.28 -10.69 -73.74
C ALA A 1207 31.45 -9.69 -73.80
N GLY A 1208 32.57 -10.10 -74.39
CA GLY A 1208 33.78 -9.27 -74.54
C GLY A 1208 34.57 -9.11 -73.24
N GLY A 1209 34.21 -9.85 -72.19
CA GLY A 1209 34.78 -9.81 -70.86
C GLY A 1209 35.14 -11.21 -70.34
N ASP A 1210 34.95 -11.42 -69.03
CA ASP A 1210 35.24 -12.69 -68.37
C ASP A 1210 34.03 -13.62 -68.42
N THR A 1211 34.24 -14.84 -68.94
CA THR A 1211 33.19 -15.86 -69.03
C THR A 1211 33.34 -16.98 -68.01
N SER A 1212 34.29 -16.89 -67.07
CA SER A 1212 34.59 -17.96 -66.10
C SER A 1212 33.40 -18.37 -65.23
N ASP A 1213 32.50 -17.42 -64.97
CA ASP A 1213 31.34 -17.61 -64.10
C ASP A 1213 30.08 -18.05 -64.87
N LEU A 1214 30.20 -18.26 -66.18
CA LEU A 1214 29.12 -18.80 -67.01
C LEU A 1214 29.08 -20.33 -66.92
N THR A 1215 27.87 -20.88 -66.92
CA THR A 1215 27.64 -22.33 -66.80
C THR A 1215 26.71 -22.85 -67.90
N VAL A 1216 26.77 -24.16 -68.19
CA VAL A 1216 25.87 -24.80 -69.17
C VAL A 1216 24.39 -24.55 -68.80
N ALA A 1217 24.08 -24.57 -67.50
CA ALA A 1217 22.73 -24.37 -66.99
C ALA A 1217 22.14 -23.01 -67.38
N GLU A 1218 22.95 -21.96 -67.52
CA GLU A 1218 22.47 -20.64 -67.94
C GLU A 1218 22.09 -20.62 -69.42
N PHE A 1219 22.78 -21.37 -70.28
CA PHE A 1219 22.39 -21.45 -71.68
C PHE A 1219 21.13 -22.31 -71.86
N ASP A 1220 21.03 -23.40 -71.10
CA ASP A 1220 19.86 -24.29 -71.13
C ASP A 1220 18.61 -23.61 -70.54
N ALA A 1221 18.77 -22.66 -69.61
CA ALA A 1221 17.68 -21.89 -69.03
C ALA A 1221 17.09 -20.82 -69.96
N ILE A 1222 17.78 -20.45 -71.04
CA ILE A 1222 17.29 -19.45 -71.98
C ILE A 1222 16.26 -20.07 -72.91
N LEU A 1223 15.01 -19.61 -72.79
CA LEU A 1223 13.91 -20.05 -73.62
C LEU A 1223 14.24 -19.76 -75.10
N HIS A 1224 13.96 -20.76 -75.94
CA HIS A 1224 14.14 -20.72 -77.39
C HIS A 1224 15.58 -20.63 -77.90
N LEU A 1225 16.60 -20.65 -77.02
CA LEU A 1225 18.00 -20.81 -77.43
C LEU A 1225 18.30 -22.27 -77.78
N LYS A 1226 18.95 -22.50 -78.91
CA LYS A 1226 19.42 -23.80 -79.37
C LYS A 1226 20.93 -23.85 -79.20
N ASN A 1227 21.37 -24.48 -78.13
CA ASN A 1227 22.77 -24.75 -77.85
C ASN A 1227 23.01 -26.26 -77.84
N ASN A 1228 24.27 -26.65 -77.96
CA ASN A 1228 24.76 -27.99 -77.73
C ASN A 1228 25.79 -27.94 -76.61
N SER A 1229 25.43 -28.46 -75.44
CA SER A 1229 26.28 -28.42 -74.24
C SER A 1229 27.66 -29.06 -74.41
N ALA A 1230 27.86 -29.91 -75.42
CA ALA A 1230 29.17 -30.47 -75.75
C ALA A 1230 30.17 -29.40 -76.23
N ASN A 1231 29.67 -28.30 -76.84
CA ASN A 1231 30.47 -27.21 -77.40
C ASN A 1231 30.56 -26.02 -76.44
N PHE A 1232 30.22 -26.22 -75.16
CA PHE A 1232 30.12 -25.15 -74.18
C PHE A 1232 31.44 -24.38 -73.99
N SER A 1233 32.58 -25.08 -73.96
CA SER A 1233 33.89 -24.43 -73.82
C SER A 1233 34.21 -23.52 -75.00
N GLU A 1234 33.76 -23.90 -76.20
CA GLU A 1234 33.90 -23.13 -77.42
C GLU A 1234 32.93 -21.94 -77.44
N TYR A 1235 31.71 -22.07 -76.90
CA TYR A 1235 30.79 -20.95 -76.72
C TYR A 1235 31.37 -19.87 -75.82
N LEU A 1236 31.92 -20.24 -74.67
CA LEU A 1236 32.57 -19.30 -73.75
C LEU A 1236 33.68 -18.54 -74.47
N SER A 1237 34.57 -19.27 -75.16
CA SER A 1237 35.67 -18.68 -75.94
C SER A 1237 35.16 -17.71 -77.03
N ALA A 1238 34.04 -18.02 -77.68
CA ALA A 1238 33.45 -17.13 -78.69
C ALA A 1238 32.82 -15.89 -78.07
N ILE A 1239 32.16 -16.03 -76.92
CA ILE A 1239 31.51 -14.93 -76.20
C ILE A 1239 32.54 -13.95 -75.65
N GLU A 1240 33.70 -14.42 -75.16
CA GLU A 1240 34.83 -13.56 -74.76
C GLU A 1240 35.35 -12.66 -75.89
N LEU A 1241 35.17 -13.09 -77.15
CA LEU A 1241 35.64 -12.36 -78.33
C LEU A 1241 34.58 -11.43 -78.94
N VAL A 1242 33.32 -11.56 -78.56
CA VAL A 1242 32.21 -10.76 -79.09
C VAL A 1242 32.08 -9.47 -78.28
N SER A 1243 31.99 -8.31 -78.95
CA SER A 1243 31.97 -7.03 -78.23
C SER A 1243 30.65 -6.75 -77.50
N THR A 1244 29.51 -7.16 -78.06
CA THR A 1244 28.17 -7.04 -77.46
C THR A 1244 27.24 -8.12 -78.00
N LEU A 1245 26.22 -8.48 -77.23
CA LEU A 1245 25.12 -9.36 -77.63
C LEU A 1245 23.81 -8.61 -77.39
N ASP A 1246 23.20 -8.04 -78.42
CA ASP A 1246 22.09 -7.09 -78.22
C ASP A 1246 20.74 -7.80 -77.99
N ASP A 1247 20.54 -8.99 -78.55
CA ASP A 1247 19.32 -9.79 -78.39
C ASP A 1247 19.61 -11.30 -78.47
N LEU A 1248 18.57 -12.11 -78.20
CA LEU A 1248 18.70 -13.56 -78.20
C LEU A 1248 19.14 -14.12 -79.57
N ALA A 1249 18.75 -13.47 -80.66
CA ALA A 1249 19.14 -13.88 -82.02
C ALA A 1249 20.63 -13.63 -82.27
N ALA A 1250 21.20 -12.55 -81.73
CA ALA A 1250 22.63 -12.28 -81.78
C ALA A 1250 23.43 -13.35 -81.02
N LEU A 1251 22.97 -13.75 -79.83
CA LEU A 1251 23.56 -14.87 -79.10
C LEU A 1251 23.41 -16.18 -79.88
N GLN A 1252 22.21 -16.49 -80.39
CA GLN A 1252 21.99 -17.69 -81.20
C GLN A 1252 22.92 -17.76 -82.42
N SER A 1253 23.17 -16.64 -83.09
CA SER A 1253 24.08 -16.57 -84.23
C SER A 1253 25.54 -16.87 -83.85
N VAL A 1254 25.98 -16.42 -82.67
CA VAL A 1254 27.30 -16.74 -82.12
C VAL A 1254 27.40 -18.24 -81.82
N ILE A 1255 26.39 -18.80 -81.17
CA ILE A 1255 26.31 -20.23 -80.84
C ILE A 1255 26.28 -21.10 -82.10
N ASP A 1256 25.44 -20.77 -83.08
CA ASP A 1256 25.35 -21.47 -84.36
C ASP A 1256 26.67 -21.40 -85.15
N SER A 1257 27.38 -20.27 -85.10
CA SER A 1257 28.68 -20.12 -85.75
C SER A 1257 29.74 -21.01 -85.09
N VAL A 1258 29.71 -21.14 -83.76
CA VAL A 1258 30.60 -22.05 -83.04
C VAL A 1258 30.28 -23.48 -83.43
N ASP A 1259 29.00 -23.87 -83.36
CA ASP A 1259 28.56 -25.21 -83.71
C ASP A 1259 28.87 -25.61 -85.14
N ALA A 1260 28.86 -24.66 -86.08
CA ALA A 1260 29.25 -24.92 -87.46
C ALA A 1260 30.78 -25.04 -87.67
N SER A 1261 31.58 -24.60 -86.69
CA SER A 1261 33.05 -24.54 -86.77
C SER A 1261 33.78 -25.68 -86.04
N VAL A 1262 33.07 -26.40 -85.16
CA VAL A 1262 33.50 -27.62 -84.46
C VAL A 1262 33.01 -28.84 -85.23
#